data_AF-A0A973FPX7-F1
#
_entry.id   AF-A0A973FPX7-F1
#
_cell.length_a   1.000
_cell.length_b   1.000
_cell.length_c   1.000
_cell.angle_alpha   90.00
_cell.angle_beta   90.00
_cell.angle_gamma   90.00
#
_symmetry.space_group_name_H-M   'P 1'
#
loop_
_entity.id
_entity.type
_entity.pdbx_description
1 polymer ?
#
loop_
_entity_poly.entity_id
_entity_poly.type
_entity_poly.pdbx_seq_one_letter_code
_entity_poly.pdbx_strand_id
1 'polypeptide(L)'
;TDEEIKASLAARQPYDLWLSQHMQSLPPLTNDGGAATEIQPDLLSTQQMAFGYTSEELNVVLKPMLTTGLEPVGSMGDDTPSAVLSQLELGRPLFQFFKQRFAEVTNPPIDSLREELVMSLSVAVGIRSNLLSETPEHCHLLQLTSPVLSNAQIAALRQVSDPRLRSVTVSALMPVKDAATDPDAALRAAIDRICCEAEEAVRGGAGLVIISDKGVDADHAPIPSLLAVGAVHHHLIRIGLRSLLSLLAETGEMREVHHLACLVGYGAEAINPYLALASARQIALERDILKERKRTGAAPNLNDPRALTLADEAEHHFIHALEKGLLKTMSKMGIAALDSYCGAQIFEAVGVSQELIDQCFVSTPTRIGGISFAKLQSDMLARHARAFPVEVEEDAELTLPHPGFYKFKKDGEAHAFSPPVVQALHRAAQNAQAVDGAINITTISEEGYATYQRYADLVNGRIPTEPRDLLEFVPAGEPIPLDEVEPIEAILARFSTAAMSHGSTSSESHVTLAIAMNRLGGMSNSGEGGEDADRFKDERNSKIKQVASGRFGVTPAYLASALELQIKMAQGAKPGEGGQLPGHKVNEEIARIRHTVPGVALISPPPHHDIYSIEDLAQLIYDLKQVNPNAYVSVKLVATAGVGTVAAGVAKGYSDVILISGNNGGTGASPLSSIKNAGIPWELGLAETQQTLVLNGLRSRVRLRADGGMKTGRDLVMAAMLGADEFSFGTAALVAEGCIMARACHNNTCPVGIATQRGDLRAKFPGKPEMVMAFFRYMAQEVREILASLGLRSLDEAVGRADLLRQKEADLPGADLLNLSPLLGAAKMIAGNAIRHGGQANKLPAEDSLNDQIIQDTKGALSAR
;
A
#
# COMPACT_ATOMS: atom_id res chain seq x y z
N THR A 1 -14.63 -17.54 38.89
CA THR A 1 -14.59 -17.75 37.43
C THR A 1 -14.60 -16.39 36.73
N ASP A 2 -14.39 -16.34 35.42
CA ASP A 2 -14.53 -15.10 34.64
C ASP A 2 -15.93 -14.47 34.84
N GLU A 3 -16.98 -15.29 34.82
CA GLU A 3 -18.36 -14.86 35.07
C GLU A 3 -18.56 -14.23 36.46
N GLU A 4 -18.03 -14.85 37.52
CA GLU A 4 -18.14 -14.32 38.90
C GLU A 4 -17.47 -12.94 39.03
N ILE A 5 -16.31 -12.74 38.40
CA ILE A 5 -15.59 -11.46 38.42
C ILE A 5 -16.40 -10.40 37.68
N LYS A 6 -16.87 -10.69 36.46
CA LYS A 6 -17.68 -9.77 35.65
C LYS A 6 -18.99 -9.40 36.34
N ALA A 7 -19.69 -10.38 36.91
CA ALA A 7 -20.92 -10.15 37.66
C ALA A 7 -20.68 -9.26 38.87
N SER A 8 -19.60 -9.50 39.64
CA SER A 8 -19.25 -8.67 40.78
C SER A 8 -18.92 -7.22 40.38
N LEU A 9 -18.27 -7.01 39.23
CA LEU A 9 -17.93 -5.67 38.74
C LEU A 9 -19.18 -4.95 38.20
N ALA A 10 -20.01 -5.62 37.40
CA ALA A 10 -21.23 -5.07 36.83
C ALA A 10 -22.25 -4.64 37.91
N ALA A 11 -22.24 -5.29 39.08
CA ALA A 11 -23.13 -4.96 40.20
C ALA A 11 -22.66 -3.76 41.06
N ARG A 12 -21.47 -3.19 40.81
CA ARG A 12 -20.92 -2.09 41.63
C ARG A 12 -21.71 -0.79 41.53
N GLN A 13 -22.26 -0.52 40.35
CA GLN A 13 -23.04 0.68 40.03
C GLN A 13 -24.20 0.30 39.11
N PRO A 14 -25.27 1.11 39.03
CA PRO A 14 -26.38 0.85 38.13
C PRO A 14 -26.05 1.32 36.70
N TYR A 15 -25.03 0.72 36.07
CA TYR A 15 -24.53 1.13 34.76
C TYR A 15 -25.61 1.12 33.66
N ASP A 16 -26.49 0.11 33.66
CA ASP A 16 -27.62 0.03 32.72
C ASP A 16 -28.57 1.22 32.85
N LEU A 17 -28.85 1.65 34.08
CA LEU A 17 -29.70 2.81 34.35
C LEU A 17 -29.05 4.08 33.81
N TRP A 18 -27.76 4.29 34.09
CA TRP A 18 -27.02 5.47 33.62
C TRP A 18 -26.99 5.55 32.10
N LEU A 19 -26.73 4.42 31.42
CA LEU A 19 -26.76 4.35 29.96
C LEU A 19 -28.15 4.70 29.42
N SER A 20 -29.21 4.08 29.94
CA SER A 20 -30.58 4.29 29.46
C SER A 20 -31.09 5.73 29.65
N GLN A 21 -30.58 6.45 30.67
CA GLN A 21 -31.02 7.81 31.00
C GLN A 21 -30.24 8.90 30.27
N HIS A 22 -28.97 8.66 29.96
CA HIS A 22 -28.05 9.72 29.54
C HIS A 22 -27.44 9.53 28.16
N MET A 23 -27.27 8.29 27.70
CA MET A 23 -26.68 8.03 26.38
C MET A 23 -27.73 8.29 25.30
N GLN A 24 -27.39 9.20 24.39
CA GLN A 24 -28.21 9.52 23.24
C GLN A 24 -27.74 8.72 22.03
N SER A 25 -28.62 8.49 21.07
CA SER A 25 -28.25 7.95 19.76
C SER A 25 -28.92 8.78 18.68
N LEU A 26 -28.25 8.99 17.55
CA LEU A 26 -28.94 9.53 16.39
C LEU A 26 -29.96 8.49 15.90
N PRO A 27 -31.13 8.93 15.42
CA PRO A 27 -32.03 8.02 14.74
C PRO A 27 -31.28 7.35 13.57
N PRO A 28 -31.60 6.08 13.25
CA PRO A 28 -31.10 5.42 12.05
C PRO A 28 -31.38 6.30 10.83
N LEU A 29 -30.59 6.13 9.76
CA LEU A 29 -30.90 6.73 8.46
C LEU A 29 -32.30 6.25 8.03
N THR A 30 -33.33 7.08 8.27
CA THR A 30 -34.66 6.84 7.74
C THR A 30 -34.68 7.30 6.29
N ASN A 31 -35.31 6.52 5.40
CA ASN A 31 -35.55 6.90 3.99
C ASN A 31 -36.43 8.15 3.83
N ASP A 32 -36.84 8.77 4.93
CA ASP A 32 -37.56 10.04 4.92
C ASP A 32 -36.56 11.15 4.61
N GLY A 33 -36.53 11.54 3.33
CA GLY A 33 -35.67 12.55 2.72
C GLY A 33 -35.77 13.92 3.38
N GLY A 34 -35.18 14.04 4.57
CA GLY A 34 -34.96 15.31 5.25
C GLY A 34 -34.06 16.18 4.39
N ALA A 35 -34.67 17.19 3.76
CA ALA A 35 -34.10 18.20 2.88
C ALA A 35 -32.62 18.54 3.15
N ALA A 36 -31.71 17.72 2.64
CA ALA A 36 -30.33 18.11 2.49
C ALA A 36 -30.30 19.11 1.33
N THR A 37 -29.68 20.27 1.55
CA THR A 37 -29.47 21.27 0.51
C THR A 37 -28.68 20.60 -0.62
N GLU A 38 -29.39 20.16 -1.67
CA GLU A 38 -28.76 19.55 -2.83
C GLU A 38 -27.83 20.60 -3.46
N ILE A 39 -26.56 20.23 -3.64
CA ILE A 39 -25.63 21.03 -4.43
C ILE A 39 -26.21 21.06 -5.84
N GLN A 40 -26.45 22.26 -6.37
CA GLN A 40 -26.97 22.37 -7.72
C GLN A 40 -26.01 21.67 -8.70
N PRO A 41 -26.51 20.87 -9.66
CA PRO A 41 -25.66 20.14 -10.60
C PRO A 41 -24.61 21.01 -11.29
N ASP A 42 -24.98 22.26 -11.62
CA ASP A 42 -24.09 23.23 -12.27
C ASP A 42 -22.90 23.67 -11.38
N LEU A 43 -23.05 23.59 -10.05
CA LEU A 43 -21.99 23.90 -9.09
C LEU A 43 -21.20 22.66 -8.66
N LEU A 44 -21.72 21.45 -8.90
CA LEU A 44 -21.10 20.20 -8.46
C LEU A 44 -19.73 19.99 -9.13
N SER A 45 -19.66 20.13 -10.46
CA SER A 45 -18.41 19.97 -11.22
C SER A 45 -17.37 21.03 -10.83
N THR A 46 -17.81 22.26 -10.59
CA THR A 46 -16.96 23.36 -10.10
C THR A 46 -16.37 23.03 -8.74
N GLN A 47 -17.20 22.61 -7.78
CA GLN A 47 -16.71 22.20 -6.45
C GLN A 47 -15.80 20.97 -6.54
N GLN A 48 -16.18 19.94 -7.29
CA GLN A 48 -15.36 18.76 -7.54
C GLN A 48 -13.96 19.16 -8.06
N MET A 49 -13.89 20.12 -8.98
CA MET A 49 -12.61 20.63 -9.48
C MET A 49 -11.81 21.36 -8.40
N ALA A 50 -12.43 22.21 -7.59
CA ALA A 50 -11.78 22.92 -6.49
C ALA A 50 -11.18 21.96 -5.44
N PHE A 51 -11.88 20.85 -5.17
CA PHE A 51 -11.42 19.77 -4.27
C PHE A 51 -10.51 18.73 -4.95
N GLY A 52 -10.17 18.92 -6.23
CA GLY A 52 -9.25 18.06 -6.96
C GLY A 52 -9.78 16.66 -7.30
N TYR A 53 -11.09 16.52 -7.52
CA TYR A 53 -11.69 15.29 -8.05
C TYR A 53 -11.27 15.09 -9.50
N THR A 54 -11.11 13.82 -9.87
CA THR A 54 -10.80 13.43 -11.25
C THR A 54 -11.93 12.57 -11.81
N SER A 55 -12.14 12.64 -13.12
CA SER A 55 -13.10 11.75 -13.80
C SER A 55 -12.66 10.28 -13.71
N GLU A 56 -11.37 10.02 -13.50
CA GLU A 56 -10.86 8.68 -13.25
C GLU A 56 -11.30 8.13 -11.88
N GLU A 57 -11.12 8.88 -10.80
CA GLU A 57 -11.58 8.45 -9.46
C GLU A 57 -13.09 8.24 -9.42
N LEU A 58 -13.89 9.11 -10.05
CA LEU A 58 -15.34 8.93 -10.15
C LEU A 58 -15.72 7.59 -10.81
N ASN A 59 -14.99 7.19 -11.86
CA ASN A 59 -15.29 5.99 -12.63
C ASN A 59 -14.67 4.70 -12.06
N VAL A 60 -13.45 4.77 -11.56
CA VAL A 60 -12.66 3.62 -11.10
C VAL A 60 -12.84 3.34 -9.61
N VAL A 61 -13.16 4.38 -8.81
CA VAL A 61 -13.31 4.27 -7.36
C VAL A 61 -14.75 4.40 -6.91
N LEU A 62 -15.37 5.57 -7.12
CA LEU A 62 -16.70 5.83 -6.59
C LEU A 62 -17.73 4.89 -7.22
N LYS A 63 -17.83 4.85 -8.55
CA LYS A 63 -18.86 4.07 -9.25
C LYS A 63 -18.93 2.58 -8.83
N PRO A 64 -17.82 1.84 -8.65
CA PRO A 64 -17.84 0.52 -8.04
C PRO A 64 -18.41 0.49 -6.61
N MET A 65 -18.01 1.43 -5.75
CA MET A 65 -18.54 1.55 -4.38
C MET A 65 -20.04 1.77 -4.38
N LEU A 66 -20.55 2.67 -5.24
CA LEU A 66 -22.00 2.96 -5.36
C LEU A 66 -22.80 1.74 -5.84
N THR A 67 -22.18 0.90 -6.66
CA THR A 67 -22.87 -0.23 -7.31
C THR A 67 -22.84 -1.49 -6.45
N THR A 68 -21.77 -1.71 -5.68
CA THR A 68 -21.52 -2.99 -5.00
C THR A 68 -21.49 -2.89 -3.49
N GLY A 69 -21.43 -1.68 -2.91
CA GLY A 69 -21.20 -1.50 -1.47
C GLY A 69 -19.80 -1.91 -1.01
N LEU A 70 -18.86 -2.13 -1.95
CA LEU A 70 -17.50 -2.58 -1.67
C LEU A 70 -16.50 -1.71 -2.42
N GLU A 71 -15.31 -1.54 -1.85
CA GLU A 71 -14.21 -0.86 -2.53
C GLU A 71 -13.74 -1.64 -3.78
N PRO A 72 -13.21 -0.94 -4.80
CA PRO A 72 -12.74 -1.59 -6.03
C PRO A 72 -11.50 -2.46 -5.81
N VAL A 73 -11.46 -3.59 -6.51
CA VAL A 73 -10.28 -4.45 -6.63
C VAL A 73 -9.58 -4.18 -7.96
N GLY A 74 -8.26 -4.08 -7.92
CA GLY A 74 -7.39 -3.95 -9.09
C GLY A 74 -6.27 -4.98 -9.11
N SER A 75 -5.25 -4.71 -9.93
CA SER A 75 -4.08 -5.57 -10.09
C SER A 75 -2.86 -4.80 -10.60
N MET A 76 -1.69 -5.46 -10.60
CA MET A 76 -0.36 -4.87 -10.74
C MET A 76 0.02 -3.99 -9.55
N GLY A 77 1.26 -3.48 -9.54
CA GLY A 77 1.75 -2.59 -8.50
C GLY A 77 1.41 -1.13 -8.79
N ASP A 78 1.65 -0.28 -7.80
CA ASP A 78 1.72 1.16 -8.03
C ASP A 78 3.07 1.49 -8.68
N ASP A 79 3.03 1.87 -9.95
CA ASP A 79 4.20 2.30 -10.71
C ASP A 79 4.11 3.80 -11.08
N THR A 80 3.22 4.54 -10.44
CA THR A 80 3.20 6.01 -10.52
C THR A 80 4.26 6.61 -9.57
N PRO A 81 4.74 7.84 -9.80
CA PRO A 81 5.67 8.50 -8.90
C PRO A 81 5.17 8.55 -7.47
N SER A 82 6.08 8.48 -6.50
CA SER A 82 5.82 8.93 -5.14
C SER A 82 5.21 10.34 -5.17
N ALA A 83 4.23 10.64 -4.30
CA ALA A 83 3.38 11.84 -4.43
C ALA A 83 4.19 13.16 -4.52
N VAL A 84 5.30 13.25 -3.81
CA VAL A 84 6.23 14.39 -3.85
C VAL A 84 6.99 14.56 -5.17
N LEU A 85 7.17 13.48 -5.94
CA LEU A 85 7.84 13.47 -7.25
C LEU A 85 6.86 13.55 -8.43
N SER A 86 5.55 13.54 -8.16
CA SER A 86 4.49 13.75 -9.14
C SER A 86 4.74 15.03 -9.95
N GLN A 87 4.56 14.96 -11.27
CA GLN A 87 4.70 16.10 -12.17
C GLN A 87 3.37 16.75 -12.57
N LEU A 88 2.27 16.30 -11.96
CA LEU A 88 0.99 16.95 -12.16
C LEU A 88 1.00 18.37 -11.61
N GLU A 89 0.61 19.29 -12.48
CA GLU A 89 0.52 20.73 -12.20
C GLU A 89 -0.38 21.04 -10.98
N LEU A 90 -1.50 20.32 -10.85
CA LEU A 90 -2.45 20.49 -9.74
C LEU A 90 -2.01 19.81 -8.43
N GLY A 91 -0.80 19.25 -8.39
CA GLY A 91 -0.27 18.48 -7.28
C GLY A 91 -1.09 17.21 -6.98
N ARG A 92 -0.73 16.54 -5.87
CA ARG A 92 -1.45 15.38 -5.34
C ARG A 92 -2.24 15.78 -4.09
N PRO A 93 -3.38 15.12 -3.78
CA PRO A 93 -4.06 15.31 -2.50
C PRO A 93 -3.12 14.95 -1.34
N LEU A 94 -3.19 15.71 -0.23
CA LEU A 94 -2.32 15.53 0.94
C LEU A 94 -2.40 14.10 1.50
N PHE A 95 -3.56 13.46 1.41
CA PHE A 95 -3.77 12.07 1.78
C PHE A 95 -2.73 11.11 1.18
N GLN A 96 -2.32 11.30 -0.09
CA GLN A 96 -1.46 10.35 -0.79
C GLN A 96 0.00 10.32 -0.28
N PHE A 97 0.38 11.33 0.51
CA PHE A 97 1.68 11.40 1.18
C PHE A 97 1.73 10.55 2.45
N PHE A 98 0.58 10.15 2.99
CA PHE A 98 0.48 9.29 4.17
C PHE A 98 0.25 7.84 3.75
N LYS A 99 1.16 6.96 4.14
CA LYS A 99 1.09 5.52 3.85
C LYS A 99 0.65 4.77 5.09
N GLN A 100 -0.38 3.94 4.94
CA GLN A 100 -0.90 3.08 6.00
C GLN A 100 0.21 2.16 6.50
N ARG A 101 0.41 2.17 7.83
CA ARG A 101 1.23 1.18 8.51
C ARG A 101 0.41 -0.08 8.75
N PHE A 102 1.10 -1.18 8.96
CA PHE A 102 0.51 -2.51 9.14
C PHE A 102 1.39 -3.33 10.07
N ALA A 103 0.80 -4.36 10.65
CA ALA A 103 1.50 -5.29 11.50
C ALA A 103 2.23 -6.33 10.66
N GLU A 104 3.47 -6.63 11.04
CA GLU A 104 4.22 -7.77 10.54
C GLU A 104 5.07 -8.35 11.68
N VAL A 105 4.90 -9.65 11.94
CA VAL A 105 5.60 -10.45 12.97
C VAL A 105 5.25 -10.07 14.42
N THR A 106 5.42 -8.82 14.84
CA THR A 106 5.32 -8.39 16.25
C THR A 106 3.95 -8.64 16.86
N ASN A 107 2.92 -8.54 16.03
CA ASN A 107 1.53 -8.80 16.34
C ASN A 107 0.81 -9.16 15.02
N PRO A 108 -0.35 -9.84 15.07
CA PRO A 108 -1.08 -10.21 13.87
C PRO A 108 -2.07 -9.12 13.41
N PRO A 109 -2.35 -9.02 12.09
CA PRO A 109 -3.57 -8.40 11.60
C PRO A 109 -4.81 -9.24 11.96
N ILE A 110 -6.00 -8.65 11.87
CA ILE A 110 -7.31 -9.30 12.11
C ILE A 110 -8.03 -9.56 10.78
N ASP A 111 -8.83 -10.63 10.71
CA ASP A 111 -9.71 -10.87 9.57
C ASP A 111 -11.00 -10.06 9.66
N SER A 112 -11.04 -8.89 9.01
CA SER A 112 -12.19 -7.98 9.04
C SER A 112 -13.46 -8.51 8.35
N LEU A 113 -13.43 -9.71 7.77
CA LEU A 113 -14.59 -10.36 7.15
C LEU A 113 -15.10 -11.51 8.01
N ARG A 114 -14.20 -12.37 8.50
CA ARG A 114 -14.55 -13.60 9.24
C ARG A 114 -14.62 -13.37 10.74
N GLU A 115 -13.86 -12.41 11.25
CA GLU A 115 -13.79 -12.02 12.65
C GLU A 115 -14.44 -10.65 12.88
N GLU A 116 -15.32 -10.21 11.96
CA GLU A 116 -16.03 -8.93 12.06
C GLU A 116 -16.75 -8.74 13.40
N LEU A 117 -17.25 -9.83 14.00
CA LEU A 117 -17.90 -9.86 15.31
C LEU A 117 -17.09 -9.14 16.42
N VAL A 118 -15.75 -9.21 16.36
CA VAL A 118 -14.90 -8.60 17.40
C VAL A 118 -14.54 -7.15 17.10
N MET A 119 -14.92 -6.64 15.92
CA MET A 119 -14.60 -5.29 15.47
C MET A 119 -15.79 -4.35 15.64
N SER A 120 -15.50 -3.05 15.80
CA SER A 120 -16.55 -2.03 15.92
C SER A 120 -16.12 -0.70 15.31
N LEU A 121 -17.06 -0.12 14.55
CA LEU A 121 -17.01 1.27 14.08
C LEU A 121 -17.84 2.21 14.96
N SER A 122 -18.41 1.71 16.06
CA SER A 122 -19.15 2.57 16.97
C SER A 122 -18.20 3.51 17.70
N VAL A 123 -18.62 4.76 17.84
CA VAL A 123 -17.91 5.81 18.58
C VAL A 123 -18.93 6.64 19.34
N ALA A 124 -18.62 7.01 20.57
CA ALA A 124 -19.46 7.91 21.35
C ALA A 124 -18.87 9.33 21.27
N VAL A 125 -19.64 10.34 20.85
CA VAL A 125 -19.16 11.73 20.76
C VAL A 125 -19.69 12.59 21.91
N GLY A 126 -18.88 13.56 22.35
CA GLY A 126 -19.16 14.49 23.43
C GLY A 126 -17.98 14.65 24.40
N ILE A 127 -18.24 15.33 25.52
CA ILE A 127 -17.25 15.66 26.55
C ILE A 127 -16.86 14.40 27.34
N ARG A 128 -15.56 14.08 27.42
CA ARG A 128 -15.05 12.96 28.23
C ARG A 128 -14.96 13.35 29.71
N SER A 129 -15.64 12.58 30.55
CA SER A 129 -15.56 12.70 32.02
C SER A 129 -14.28 12.06 32.57
N ASN A 130 -14.01 12.26 33.86
CA ASN A 130 -12.76 11.80 34.50
C ASN A 130 -12.72 10.28 34.63
N LEU A 131 -11.75 9.65 33.95
CA LEU A 131 -11.50 8.20 33.95
C LEU A 131 -11.38 7.56 35.35
N LEU A 132 -10.94 8.32 36.36
CA LEU A 132 -10.75 7.82 37.73
C LEU A 132 -12.03 7.80 38.58
N SER A 133 -13.17 8.17 38.00
CA SER A 133 -14.45 8.25 38.68
C SER A 133 -15.52 7.42 37.97
N GLU A 134 -16.52 6.96 38.71
CA GLU A 134 -17.65 6.19 38.19
C GLU A 134 -18.93 6.99 38.48
N THR A 135 -19.40 7.75 37.49
CA THR A 135 -20.56 8.65 37.67
C THR A 135 -21.49 8.62 36.44
N PRO A 136 -22.79 8.96 36.58
CA PRO A 136 -23.73 8.99 35.46
C PRO A 136 -23.32 9.93 34.32
N GLU A 137 -22.54 10.99 34.62
CA GLU A 137 -22.04 11.96 33.64
C GLU A 137 -21.12 11.34 32.57
N HIS A 138 -20.60 10.13 32.78
CA HIS A 138 -19.86 9.38 31.77
C HIS A 138 -20.74 8.93 30.61
N CYS A 139 -22.05 8.77 30.86
CA CYS A 139 -23.02 8.33 29.86
C CYS A 139 -23.63 9.49 29.06
N HIS A 140 -23.35 10.76 29.41
CA HIS A 140 -23.81 11.96 28.67
C HIS A 140 -23.03 12.15 27.36
N LEU A 141 -23.20 11.20 26.44
CA LEU A 141 -22.56 11.12 25.14
C LEU A 141 -23.61 10.77 24.10
N LEU A 142 -23.30 11.04 22.84
CA LEU A 142 -24.10 10.62 21.69
C LEU A 142 -23.38 9.47 20.98
N GLN A 143 -24.00 8.31 20.96
CA GLN A 143 -23.49 7.12 20.28
C GLN A 143 -23.76 7.21 18.77
N LEU A 144 -22.69 7.03 18.00
CA LEU A 144 -22.71 6.82 16.56
C LEU A 144 -22.35 5.36 16.27
N THR A 145 -23.02 4.73 15.31
CA THR A 145 -22.71 3.38 14.86
C THR A 145 -21.67 3.35 13.74
N SER A 146 -21.38 4.51 13.16
CA SER A 146 -20.47 4.70 12.04
C SER A 146 -19.77 6.06 12.17
N PRO A 147 -18.49 6.18 11.81
CA PRO A 147 -17.83 7.48 11.69
C PRO A 147 -18.25 8.23 10.44
N VAL A 148 -18.98 7.62 9.50
CA VAL A 148 -19.42 8.30 8.28
C VAL A 148 -20.83 8.83 8.49
N LEU A 149 -20.98 10.16 8.41
CA LEU A 149 -22.25 10.85 8.61
C LEU A 149 -22.89 11.21 7.27
N SER A 150 -24.20 11.01 7.15
CA SER A 150 -25.00 11.62 6.09
C SER A 150 -25.19 13.12 6.34
N ASN A 151 -25.65 13.83 5.30
CA ASN A 151 -25.98 15.25 5.39
C ASN A 151 -27.08 15.52 6.43
N ALA A 152 -28.05 14.60 6.56
CA ALA A 152 -29.11 14.70 7.56
C ALA A 152 -28.58 14.51 8.98
N GLN A 153 -27.65 13.57 9.19
CA GLN A 153 -27.06 13.32 10.50
C GLN A 153 -26.23 14.50 10.99
N ILE A 154 -25.38 15.09 10.14
CA ILE A 154 -24.59 16.27 10.56
C ILE A 154 -25.46 17.51 10.79
N ALA A 155 -26.57 17.65 10.04
CA ALA A 155 -27.56 18.70 10.31
C ALA A 155 -28.28 18.47 11.65
N ALA A 156 -28.62 17.23 11.98
CA ALA A 156 -29.21 16.88 13.28
C ALA A 156 -28.25 17.18 14.45
N LEU A 157 -26.95 16.91 14.30
CA LEU A 157 -25.92 17.24 15.31
C LEU A 157 -25.80 18.75 15.58
N ARG A 158 -26.17 19.61 14.62
CA ARG A 158 -26.23 21.07 14.81
C ARG A 158 -27.44 21.53 15.61
N GLN A 159 -28.47 20.69 15.73
CA GLN A 159 -29.74 21.02 16.37
C GLN A 159 -29.93 20.32 17.73
N VAL A 160 -28.93 19.56 18.20
CA VAL A 160 -28.98 18.89 19.50
C VAL A 160 -29.15 19.93 20.61
N SER A 161 -30.15 19.72 21.45
CA SER A 161 -30.54 20.65 22.53
C SER A 161 -29.76 20.44 23.83
N ASP A 162 -29.07 19.31 23.98
CA ASP A 162 -28.22 19.03 25.15
C ASP A 162 -27.03 20.01 25.19
N PRO A 163 -26.89 20.85 26.23
CA PRO A 163 -25.78 21.79 26.35
C PRO A 163 -24.40 21.13 26.32
N ARG A 164 -24.27 19.88 26.78
CA ARG A 164 -23.00 19.12 26.74
C ARG A 164 -22.63 18.65 25.35
N LEU A 165 -23.58 18.62 24.42
CA LEU A 165 -23.40 18.25 23.02
C LEU A 165 -23.52 19.47 22.10
N ARG A 166 -23.47 20.69 22.66
CA ARG A 166 -23.49 21.93 21.88
C ARG A 166 -22.39 21.90 20.83
N SER A 167 -22.78 22.04 19.56
CA SER A 167 -21.86 22.05 18.44
C SER A 167 -21.52 23.47 17.98
N VAL A 168 -20.29 23.66 17.53
CA VAL A 168 -19.81 24.88 16.86
C VAL A 168 -19.15 24.48 15.55
N THR A 169 -19.49 25.17 14.46
CA THR A 169 -18.82 24.98 13.16
C THR A 169 -17.71 26.01 13.00
N VAL A 170 -16.50 25.53 12.73
CA VAL A 170 -15.31 26.33 12.43
C VAL A 170 -15.02 26.20 10.94
N SER A 171 -14.89 27.33 10.24
CA SER A 171 -14.71 27.33 8.78
C SER A 171 -13.26 27.01 8.40
N ALA A 172 -13.07 25.96 7.60
CA ALA A 172 -11.83 25.56 6.96
C ALA A 172 -11.68 26.17 5.55
N LEU A 173 -12.11 27.41 5.38
CA LEU A 173 -11.92 28.19 4.17
C LEU A 173 -10.81 29.23 4.36
N MET A 174 -10.05 29.49 3.30
CA MET A 174 -9.04 30.55 3.24
C MET A 174 -9.46 31.57 2.17
N PRO A 175 -9.57 32.87 2.51
CA PRO A 175 -9.78 33.91 1.50
C PRO A 175 -8.62 33.94 0.49
N VAL A 176 -8.95 33.86 -0.80
CA VAL A 176 -7.95 33.79 -1.89
C VAL A 176 -7.07 35.04 -1.92
N LYS A 177 -7.64 36.20 -1.60
CA LYS A 177 -6.92 37.48 -1.52
C LYS A 177 -5.78 37.49 -0.50
N ASP A 178 -5.86 36.68 0.56
CA ASP A 178 -4.85 36.67 1.62
C ASP A 178 -3.53 36.09 1.08
N ALA A 179 -3.61 35.12 0.16
CA ALA A 179 -2.45 34.59 -0.55
C ALA A 179 -1.75 35.59 -1.47
N ALA A 180 -2.43 36.66 -1.89
CA ALA A 180 -1.80 37.74 -2.65
C ALA A 180 -0.98 38.69 -1.76
N THR A 181 -1.25 38.71 -0.44
CA THR A 181 -0.55 39.58 0.52
C THR A 181 0.71 38.94 1.12
N ASP A 182 0.65 37.64 1.42
CA ASP A 182 1.80 36.84 1.84
C ASP A 182 1.67 35.42 1.27
N PRO A 183 2.24 35.17 0.07
CA PRO A 183 2.10 33.91 -0.65
C PRO A 183 2.64 32.68 0.10
N ASP A 184 3.54 32.87 1.08
CA ASP A 184 4.17 31.75 1.79
C ASP A 184 3.54 31.51 3.18
N ALA A 185 2.74 32.45 3.70
CA ALA A 185 2.20 32.37 5.07
C ALA A 185 0.67 32.25 5.18
N ALA A 186 -0.10 32.55 4.13
CA ALA A 186 -1.57 32.64 4.23
C ALA A 186 -2.23 31.34 4.74
N LEU A 187 -1.82 30.17 4.23
CA LEU A 187 -2.33 28.88 4.67
C LEU A 187 -1.96 28.60 6.13
N ARG A 188 -0.74 28.94 6.53
CA ARG A 188 -0.28 28.77 7.92
C ARG A 188 -1.08 29.66 8.87
N ALA A 189 -1.30 30.93 8.50
CA ALA A 189 -2.14 31.85 9.26
C ALA A 189 -3.61 31.37 9.34
N ALA A 190 -4.13 30.80 8.26
CA ALA A 190 -5.48 30.24 8.26
C ALA A 190 -5.59 29.00 9.17
N ILE A 191 -4.56 28.15 9.23
CA ILE A 191 -4.48 27.03 10.17
C ILE A 191 -4.42 27.53 11.62
N ASP A 192 -3.61 28.55 11.91
CA ASP A 192 -3.54 29.15 13.24
C ASP A 192 -4.90 29.75 13.66
N ARG A 193 -5.59 30.43 12.73
CA ARG A 193 -6.96 30.93 12.92
C ARG A 193 -7.92 29.81 13.32
N ILE A 194 -7.94 28.72 12.56
CA ILE A 194 -8.83 27.58 12.82
C ILE A 194 -8.54 26.95 14.19
N CYS A 195 -7.25 26.84 14.57
CA CYS A 195 -6.86 26.36 15.89
C CYS A 195 -7.38 27.27 17.01
N CYS A 196 -7.25 28.59 16.87
CA CYS A 196 -7.77 29.58 17.82
C CYS A 196 -9.30 29.55 17.93
N GLU A 197 -10.02 29.54 16.80
CA GLU A 197 -11.48 29.47 16.78
C GLU A 197 -12.00 28.17 17.42
N ALA A 198 -11.34 27.04 17.16
CA ALA A 198 -11.66 25.78 17.81
C ALA A 198 -11.40 25.83 19.33
N GLU A 199 -10.28 26.41 19.77
CA GLU A 199 -10.00 26.62 21.19
C GLU A 199 -11.07 27.50 21.86
N GLU A 200 -11.44 28.62 21.25
CA GLU A 200 -12.47 29.52 21.76
C GLU A 200 -13.83 28.82 21.85
N ALA A 201 -14.20 28.01 20.86
CA ALA A 201 -15.43 27.24 20.87
C ALA A 201 -15.50 26.31 22.09
N VAL A 202 -14.40 25.62 22.39
CA VAL A 202 -14.29 24.65 23.50
C VAL A 202 -14.30 25.36 24.84
N ARG A 203 -13.57 26.46 24.98
CA ARG A 203 -13.60 27.31 26.19
C ARG A 203 -14.99 27.90 26.41
N GLY A 204 -15.73 28.17 25.34
CA GLY A 204 -17.15 28.54 25.38
C GLY A 204 -18.09 27.37 25.71
N GLY A 205 -17.58 26.16 25.97
CA GLY A 205 -18.38 24.98 26.33
C GLY A 205 -18.98 24.23 25.14
N ALA A 206 -18.38 24.29 23.94
CA ALA A 206 -18.77 23.44 22.84
C ALA A 206 -18.27 22.00 23.09
N GLY A 207 -19.21 21.05 23.18
CA GLY A 207 -18.87 19.63 23.30
C GLY A 207 -18.59 18.97 21.95
N LEU A 208 -19.00 19.59 20.85
CA LEU A 208 -18.70 19.14 19.49
C LEU A 208 -18.12 20.32 18.68
N VAL A 209 -17.03 20.08 17.96
CA VAL A 209 -16.46 21.06 17.01
C VAL A 209 -16.47 20.44 15.62
N ILE A 210 -17.14 21.11 14.67
CA ILE A 210 -17.23 20.69 13.28
C ILE A 210 -16.29 21.56 12.45
N ILE A 211 -15.21 20.98 11.93
CA ILE A 211 -14.33 21.63 10.95
C ILE A 211 -14.97 21.47 9.58
N SER A 212 -15.39 22.58 8.95
CA SER A 212 -16.15 22.54 7.70
C SER A 212 -15.50 23.34 6.59
N ASP A 213 -15.24 22.70 5.45
CA ASP A 213 -14.82 23.37 4.20
C ASP A 213 -16.01 23.69 3.28
N LYS A 214 -17.25 23.55 3.77
CA LYS A 214 -18.46 23.92 3.03
C LYS A 214 -18.52 25.44 2.85
N GLY A 215 -18.86 25.87 1.63
CA GLY A 215 -18.94 27.29 1.27
C GLY A 215 -17.82 27.76 0.33
N VAL A 216 -17.09 26.85 -0.29
CA VAL A 216 -16.15 27.17 -1.39
C VAL A 216 -16.86 27.96 -2.49
N ASP A 217 -16.30 29.11 -2.82
CA ASP A 217 -16.75 30.01 -3.88
C ASP A 217 -15.54 30.68 -4.54
N ALA A 218 -15.76 31.67 -5.41
CA ALA A 218 -14.69 32.36 -6.12
C ALA A 218 -13.71 33.13 -5.21
N ASP A 219 -14.11 33.48 -3.99
CA ASP A 219 -13.30 34.27 -3.05
C ASP A 219 -12.68 33.41 -1.92
N HIS A 220 -13.15 32.18 -1.73
CA HIS A 220 -12.76 31.31 -0.63
C HIS A 220 -12.32 29.92 -1.11
N ALA A 221 -11.03 29.60 -0.90
CA ALA A 221 -10.46 28.29 -1.22
C ALA A 221 -10.57 27.30 -0.04
N PRO A 222 -10.82 26.01 -0.29
CA PRO A 222 -10.90 25.00 0.75
C PRO A 222 -9.51 24.61 1.26
N ILE A 223 -9.29 24.74 2.57
CA ILE A 223 -8.07 24.24 3.22
C ILE A 223 -8.11 22.70 3.21
N PRO A 224 -6.99 22.01 2.90
CA PRO A 224 -6.95 20.55 2.94
C PRO A 224 -7.47 20.02 4.27
N SER A 225 -8.50 19.18 4.20
CA SER A 225 -9.28 18.72 5.35
C SER A 225 -8.42 17.99 6.37
N LEU A 226 -7.48 17.16 5.88
CA LEU A 226 -6.52 16.45 6.71
C LEU A 226 -5.61 17.39 7.50
N LEU A 227 -5.17 18.50 6.87
CA LEU A 227 -4.32 19.51 7.52
C LEU A 227 -5.07 20.24 8.62
N ALA A 228 -6.31 20.68 8.33
CA ALA A 228 -7.14 21.39 9.29
C ALA A 228 -7.49 20.53 10.52
N VAL A 229 -7.93 19.29 10.30
CA VAL A 229 -8.26 18.34 11.37
C VAL A 229 -7.04 18.02 12.22
N GLY A 230 -5.91 17.66 11.59
CA GLY A 230 -4.67 17.34 12.30
C GLY A 230 -4.17 18.51 13.15
N ALA A 231 -4.14 19.72 12.57
CA ALA A 231 -3.72 20.92 13.28
C ALA A 231 -4.56 21.19 14.53
N VAL A 232 -5.90 21.16 14.40
CA VAL A 232 -6.82 21.38 15.52
C VAL A 232 -6.68 20.28 16.57
N HIS A 233 -6.62 19.02 16.15
CA HIS A 233 -6.45 17.88 17.06
C HIS A 233 -5.21 18.04 17.93
N HIS A 234 -4.06 18.27 17.32
CA HIS A 234 -2.80 18.42 18.04
C HIS A 234 -2.71 19.71 18.83
N HIS A 235 -3.29 20.82 18.35
CA HIS A 235 -3.40 22.06 19.11
C HIS A 235 -4.15 21.85 20.42
N LEU A 236 -5.34 21.26 20.34
CA LEU A 236 -6.19 20.99 21.50
C LEU A 236 -5.55 19.99 22.47
N ILE A 237 -4.73 19.04 22.00
CA ILE A 237 -3.92 18.17 22.87
C ILE A 237 -2.88 19.01 23.63
N ARG A 238 -2.10 19.85 22.94
CA ARG A 238 -1.03 20.66 23.55
C ARG A 238 -1.52 21.55 24.68
N ILE A 239 -2.73 22.09 24.55
CA ILE A 239 -3.34 22.97 25.56
C ILE A 239 -4.27 22.26 26.55
N GLY A 240 -4.38 20.92 26.48
CA GLY A 240 -5.15 20.12 27.42
C GLY A 240 -6.68 20.21 27.26
N LEU A 241 -7.17 20.55 26.06
CA LEU A 241 -8.60 20.68 25.77
C LEU A 241 -9.20 19.55 24.93
N ARG A 242 -8.40 18.66 24.30
CA ARG A 242 -8.92 17.64 23.36
C ARG A 242 -9.92 16.66 23.97
N SER A 243 -9.83 16.37 25.27
CA SER A 243 -10.79 15.50 25.98
C SER A 243 -12.14 16.17 26.26
N LEU A 244 -12.23 17.50 26.10
CA LEU A 244 -13.43 18.28 26.41
C LEU A 244 -14.36 18.46 25.21
N LEU A 245 -14.11 17.75 24.11
CA LEU A 245 -14.92 17.80 22.89
C LEU A 245 -14.76 16.54 22.04
N SER A 246 -15.66 16.37 21.08
CA SER A 246 -15.46 15.55 19.89
C SER A 246 -15.22 16.40 18.66
N LEU A 247 -14.24 16.00 17.86
CA LEU A 247 -13.85 16.70 16.63
C LEU A 247 -14.50 15.99 15.44
N LEU A 248 -15.26 16.74 14.66
CA LEU A 248 -15.98 16.25 13.49
C LEU A 248 -15.47 16.99 12.25
N ALA A 249 -15.53 16.35 11.08
CA ALA A 249 -15.19 16.99 9.80
C ALA A 249 -16.40 16.99 8.86
N GLU A 250 -16.69 18.13 8.24
CA GLU A 250 -17.62 18.26 7.11
C GLU A 250 -16.80 18.68 5.90
N THR A 251 -16.54 17.74 4.98
CA THR A 251 -15.54 17.96 3.94
C THR A 251 -16.01 17.57 2.54
N GLY A 252 -15.67 18.43 1.58
CA GLY A 252 -15.78 18.15 0.16
C GLY A 252 -14.63 17.31 -0.39
N GLU A 253 -13.53 17.11 0.34
CA GLU A 253 -12.32 16.44 -0.16
C GLU A 253 -12.36 14.89 -0.01
N MET A 254 -13.00 14.39 1.04
CA MET A 254 -13.05 12.96 1.38
C MET A 254 -13.93 12.18 0.40
N ARG A 255 -13.33 11.17 -0.25
CA ARG A 255 -14.03 10.35 -1.27
C ARG A 255 -13.54 8.90 -1.38
N GLU A 256 -12.48 8.54 -0.67
CA GLU A 256 -11.91 7.19 -0.66
C GLU A 256 -11.76 6.66 0.77
N VAL A 257 -11.69 5.33 0.91
CA VAL A 257 -11.43 4.63 2.19
C VAL A 257 -10.19 5.20 2.90
N HIS A 258 -9.13 5.47 2.14
CA HIS A 258 -7.88 5.99 2.70
C HIS A 258 -8.05 7.40 3.28
N HIS A 259 -8.87 8.26 2.65
CA HIS A 259 -9.13 9.60 3.15
C HIS A 259 -9.86 9.56 4.49
N LEU A 260 -10.86 8.67 4.61
CA LEU A 260 -11.55 8.39 5.87
C LEU A 260 -10.57 7.92 6.95
N ALA A 261 -9.74 6.91 6.62
CA ALA A 261 -8.77 6.37 7.57
C ALA A 261 -7.77 7.43 8.06
N CYS A 262 -7.30 8.33 7.19
CA CYS A 262 -6.44 9.44 7.57
C CYS A 262 -7.15 10.41 8.51
N LEU A 263 -8.33 10.92 8.13
CA LEU A 263 -9.08 11.88 8.96
C LEU A 263 -9.35 11.31 10.36
N VAL A 264 -9.76 10.04 10.45
CA VAL A 264 -9.95 9.37 11.74
C VAL A 264 -8.63 9.22 12.50
N GLY A 265 -7.58 8.71 11.83
CA GLY A 265 -6.28 8.48 12.46
C GLY A 265 -5.59 9.75 12.96
N TYR A 266 -5.98 10.93 12.48
CA TYR A 266 -5.53 12.23 12.94
C TYR A 266 -6.56 13.00 13.79
N GLY A 267 -7.60 12.32 14.26
CA GLY A 267 -8.40 12.76 15.41
C GLY A 267 -9.84 13.17 15.12
N ALA A 268 -10.34 13.03 13.88
CA ALA A 268 -11.78 13.14 13.62
C ALA A 268 -12.52 11.90 14.12
N GLU A 269 -13.58 12.10 14.88
CA GLU A 269 -14.42 11.01 15.42
C GLU A 269 -15.57 10.67 14.47
N ALA A 270 -16.06 11.64 13.70
CA ALA A 270 -16.98 11.38 12.60
C ALA A 270 -16.81 12.42 11.46
N ILE A 271 -17.11 12.00 10.24
CA ILE A 271 -16.88 12.75 9.01
C ILE A 271 -18.12 12.70 8.12
N ASN A 272 -18.57 13.86 7.64
CA ASN A 272 -19.57 13.99 6.59
C ASN A 272 -18.89 14.33 5.24
N PRO A 273 -18.83 13.39 4.27
CA PRO A 273 -18.27 13.64 2.95
C PRO A 273 -19.28 14.26 1.98
N TYR A 274 -19.78 15.46 2.28
CA TYR A 274 -20.97 16.02 1.62
C TYR A 274 -20.87 16.04 0.08
N LEU A 275 -19.68 16.33 -0.47
CA LEU A 275 -19.48 16.42 -1.92
C LEU A 275 -19.41 15.03 -2.58
N ALA A 276 -18.83 14.03 -1.91
CA ALA A 276 -18.83 12.66 -2.42
C ALA A 276 -20.25 12.05 -2.38
N LEU A 277 -21.04 12.34 -1.34
CA LEU A 277 -22.46 11.94 -1.30
C LEU A 277 -23.26 12.60 -2.42
N ALA A 278 -23.08 13.91 -2.66
CA ALA A 278 -23.70 14.60 -3.79
C ALA A 278 -23.28 13.99 -5.15
N SER A 279 -21.99 13.67 -5.30
CA SER A 279 -21.45 13.00 -6.50
C SER A 279 -22.05 11.60 -6.69
N ALA A 280 -22.24 10.85 -5.60
CA ALA A 280 -22.83 9.53 -5.61
C ALA A 280 -24.28 9.57 -6.14
N ARG A 281 -25.07 10.49 -5.59
CA ARG A 281 -26.46 10.73 -6.01
C ARG A 281 -26.53 11.10 -7.50
N GLN A 282 -25.70 12.05 -7.94
CA GLN A 282 -25.66 12.48 -9.34
C GLN A 282 -25.33 11.33 -10.30
N ILE A 283 -24.30 10.53 -10.01
CA ILE A 283 -23.91 9.38 -10.85
C ILE A 283 -25.05 8.35 -10.93
N ALA A 284 -25.77 8.12 -9.84
CA ALA A 284 -26.90 7.19 -9.81
C ALA A 284 -28.06 7.70 -10.69
N LEU A 285 -28.40 8.99 -10.57
CA LEU A 285 -29.44 9.64 -11.38
C LEU A 285 -29.08 9.60 -12.87
N GLU A 286 -27.87 10.01 -13.26
CA GLU A 286 -27.40 9.98 -14.65
C GLU A 286 -27.44 8.57 -15.26
N ARG A 287 -27.05 7.55 -14.48
CA ARG A 287 -27.10 6.16 -14.94
C ARG A 287 -28.53 5.71 -15.22
N ASP A 288 -29.48 6.12 -14.39
CA ASP A 288 -30.89 5.77 -14.57
C ASP A 288 -31.48 6.50 -15.79
N ILE A 289 -31.21 7.80 -15.92
CA ILE A 289 -31.52 8.62 -17.10
C ILE A 289 -31.04 7.94 -18.39
N LEU A 290 -29.78 7.49 -18.43
CA LEU A 290 -29.21 6.82 -19.61
C LEU A 290 -29.89 5.48 -19.91
N LYS A 291 -30.32 4.73 -18.89
CA LYS A 291 -31.05 3.47 -19.06
C LYS A 291 -32.48 3.72 -19.55
N GLU A 292 -33.17 4.71 -18.98
CA GLU A 292 -34.52 5.08 -19.39
C GLU A 292 -34.54 5.60 -20.81
N ARG A 293 -33.64 6.52 -21.16
CA ARG A 293 -33.51 7.04 -22.53
C ARG A 293 -33.28 5.92 -23.55
N LYS A 294 -32.45 4.92 -23.20
CA LYS A 294 -32.25 3.73 -24.04
C LYS A 294 -33.49 2.83 -24.14
N ARG A 295 -34.36 2.83 -23.13
CA ARG A 295 -35.56 1.98 -23.06
C ARG A 295 -36.79 2.63 -23.68
N THR A 296 -37.04 3.92 -23.44
CA THR A 296 -38.30 4.60 -23.75
C THR A 296 -38.17 5.74 -24.75
N GLY A 297 -36.96 6.23 -25.02
CA GLY A 297 -36.71 7.38 -25.92
C GLY A 297 -37.19 8.73 -25.39
N ALA A 298 -37.75 8.78 -24.17
CA ALA A 298 -38.27 9.99 -23.54
C ALA A 298 -37.20 10.73 -22.71
N ALA A 299 -37.43 12.02 -22.47
CA ALA A 299 -36.67 12.79 -21.49
C ALA A 299 -37.01 12.29 -20.08
N PRO A 300 -36.04 12.19 -19.16
CA PRO A 300 -36.27 11.63 -17.83
C PRO A 300 -37.04 12.60 -16.93
N ASN A 301 -37.77 12.06 -15.95
CA ASN A 301 -38.31 12.84 -14.84
C ASN A 301 -37.36 12.75 -13.65
N LEU A 302 -36.64 13.83 -13.35
CA LEU A 302 -35.71 13.89 -12.21
C LEU A 302 -36.40 13.75 -10.83
N ASN A 303 -37.72 13.95 -10.79
CA ASN A 303 -38.55 13.75 -9.59
C ASN A 303 -39.25 12.38 -9.57
N ASP A 304 -38.80 11.41 -10.39
CA ASP A 304 -39.32 10.03 -10.32
C ASP A 304 -38.93 9.39 -8.98
N PRO A 305 -39.89 8.90 -8.17
CA PRO A 305 -39.61 8.17 -6.92
C PRO A 305 -38.60 7.03 -7.07
N ARG A 306 -38.55 6.37 -8.23
CA ARG A 306 -37.57 5.32 -8.52
C ARG A 306 -36.14 5.86 -8.62
N ALA A 307 -35.97 7.00 -9.27
CA ALA A 307 -34.66 7.64 -9.44
C ALA A 307 -34.12 8.13 -8.09
N LEU A 308 -35.00 8.67 -7.23
CA LEU A 308 -34.66 9.06 -5.86
C LEU A 308 -34.26 7.85 -5.00
N THR A 309 -34.99 6.74 -5.10
CA THR A 309 -34.64 5.49 -4.39
C THR A 309 -33.25 5.00 -4.80
N LEU A 310 -32.91 5.05 -6.10
CA LEU A 310 -31.58 4.65 -6.59
C LEU A 310 -30.46 5.58 -6.09
N ALA A 311 -30.75 6.88 -5.94
CA ALA A 311 -29.80 7.83 -5.39
C ALA A 311 -29.54 7.56 -3.90
N ASP A 312 -30.58 7.25 -3.13
CA ASP A 312 -30.46 6.89 -1.71
C ASP A 312 -29.71 5.55 -1.53
N GLU A 313 -30.01 4.54 -2.37
CA GLU A 313 -29.27 3.27 -2.39
C GLU A 313 -27.78 3.48 -2.70
N ALA A 314 -27.45 4.36 -3.65
CA ALA A 314 -26.06 4.66 -3.99
C ALA A 314 -25.32 5.34 -2.83
N GLU A 315 -25.97 6.24 -2.10
CA GLU A 315 -25.43 6.86 -0.88
C GLU A 315 -25.17 5.81 0.20
N HIS A 316 -26.15 4.92 0.44
CA HIS A 316 -26.01 3.83 1.41
C HIS A 316 -24.87 2.87 1.06
N HIS A 317 -24.76 2.45 -0.21
CA HIS A 317 -23.67 1.61 -0.67
C HIS A 317 -22.31 2.31 -0.54
N PHE A 318 -22.23 3.61 -0.82
CA PHE A 318 -20.99 4.36 -0.63
C PHE A 318 -20.54 4.36 0.83
N ILE A 319 -21.45 4.66 1.76
CA ILE A 319 -21.18 4.62 3.20
C ILE A 319 -20.75 3.21 3.63
N HIS A 320 -21.48 2.18 3.19
CA HIS A 320 -21.15 0.79 3.50
C HIS A 320 -19.75 0.38 3.00
N ALA A 321 -19.38 0.82 1.79
CA ALA A 321 -18.05 0.56 1.23
C ALA A 321 -16.94 1.23 2.04
N LEU A 322 -17.18 2.45 2.53
CA LEU A 322 -16.26 3.17 3.41
C LEU A 322 -16.11 2.47 4.77
N GLU A 323 -17.22 2.01 5.37
CA GLU A 323 -17.22 1.26 6.64
C GLU A 323 -16.42 -0.04 6.53
N LYS A 324 -16.72 -0.88 5.53
CA LYS A 324 -15.97 -2.12 5.30
C LYS A 324 -14.50 -1.86 4.98
N GLY A 325 -14.20 -0.80 4.24
CA GLY A 325 -12.84 -0.39 3.94
C GLY A 325 -12.08 0.10 5.18
N LEU A 326 -12.74 0.81 6.09
CA LEU A 326 -12.13 1.28 7.33
C LEU A 326 -11.83 0.12 8.28
N LEU A 327 -12.78 -0.81 8.47
CA LEU A 327 -12.56 -2.04 9.23
C LEU A 327 -11.32 -2.78 8.72
N LYS A 328 -11.21 -2.96 7.40
CA LYS A 328 -10.03 -3.56 6.78
C LYS A 328 -8.76 -2.77 7.06
N THR A 329 -8.79 -1.45 6.98
CA THR A 329 -7.61 -0.61 7.23
C THR A 329 -7.14 -0.73 8.69
N MET A 330 -8.05 -0.72 9.66
CA MET A 330 -7.75 -0.93 11.08
C MET A 330 -7.18 -2.33 11.32
N SER A 331 -7.76 -3.34 10.66
CA SER A 331 -7.38 -4.74 10.84
C SER A 331 -5.97 -5.04 10.35
N LYS A 332 -5.40 -4.24 9.41
CA LYS A 332 -4.00 -4.35 8.97
C LYS A 332 -3.00 -4.24 10.12
N MET A 333 -3.32 -3.48 11.17
CA MET A 333 -2.51 -3.34 12.38
C MET A 333 -3.01 -4.21 13.55
N GLY A 334 -4.08 -4.97 13.35
CA GLY A 334 -4.72 -5.76 14.41
C GLY A 334 -5.58 -4.91 15.36
N ILE A 335 -6.07 -3.75 14.90
CA ILE A 335 -6.93 -2.87 15.71
C ILE A 335 -8.40 -3.23 15.45
N ALA A 336 -9.15 -3.52 16.51
CA ALA A 336 -10.55 -3.95 16.42
C ALA A 336 -11.57 -2.83 16.65
N ALA A 337 -11.24 -1.83 17.47
CA ALA A 337 -12.16 -0.76 17.86
C ALA A 337 -11.77 0.59 17.28
N LEU A 338 -12.73 1.31 16.71
CA LEU A 338 -12.52 2.64 16.14
C LEU A 338 -11.99 3.65 17.16
N ASP A 339 -12.48 3.59 18.40
CA ASP A 339 -12.00 4.45 19.50
C ASP A 339 -10.48 4.32 19.73
N SER A 340 -9.89 3.14 19.46
CA SER A 340 -8.45 2.92 19.57
C SER A 340 -7.68 3.34 18.32
N TYR A 341 -8.35 3.45 17.17
CA TYR A 341 -7.75 3.89 15.91
C TYR A 341 -7.78 5.42 15.77
N CYS A 342 -8.81 6.08 16.32
CA CYS A 342 -8.96 7.53 16.29
C CYS A 342 -7.79 8.23 16.98
N GLY A 343 -7.09 9.11 16.25
CA GLY A 343 -5.90 9.81 16.76
C GLY A 343 -4.65 8.93 16.94
N ALA A 344 -4.68 7.65 16.56
CA ALA A 344 -3.56 6.73 16.76
C ALA A 344 -2.42 6.89 15.73
N GLN A 345 -2.65 7.63 14.65
CA GLN A 345 -1.65 7.94 13.61
C GLN A 345 -0.95 6.69 13.05
N ILE A 346 -1.73 5.70 12.60
CA ILE A 346 -1.22 4.45 11.99
C ILE A 346 -0.74 4.68 10.55
N PHE A 347 0.10 5.71 10.38
CA PHE A 347 0.59 6.19 9.11
C PHE A 347 2.07 6.52 9.18
N GLU A 348 2.71 6.52 8.02
CA GLU A 348 4.03 7.11 7.79
C GLU A 348 3.90 8.15 6.69
N ALA A 349 4.51 9.31 6.86
CA ALA A 349 4.53 10.35 5.84
C ALA A 349 5.77 10.20 4.94
N VAL A 350 5.58 10.21 3.63
CA VAL A 350 6.64 10.17 2.63
C VAL A 350 6.53 11.42 1.76
N GLY A 351 7.51 12.32 1.86
CA GLY A 351 7.50 13.57 1.10
C GLY A 351 6.81 14.74 1.79
N VAL A 352 6.78 14.77 3.13
CA VAL A 352 6.19 15.86 3.94
C VAL A 352 7.27 16.48 4.83
N SER A 353 7.34 17.81 4.88
CA SER A 353 8.34 18.50 5.71
C SER A 353 8.17 18.21 7.20
N GLN A 354 9.29 18.25 7.94
CA GLN A 354 9.24 18.10 9.40
C GLN A 354 8.41 19.21 10.07
N GLU A 355 8.43 20.43 9.51
CA GLU A 355 7.62 21.56 9.99
C GLU A 355 6.10 21.24 9.97
N LEU A 356 5.60 20.68 8.87
CA LEU A 356 4.18 20.28 8.78
C LEU A 356 3.86 19.18 9.79
N ILE A 357 4.76 18.20 9.96
CA ILE A 357 4.58 17.14 10.96
C ILE A 357 4.53 17.72 12.37
N ASP A 358 5.46 18.59 12.74
CA ASP A 358 5.56 19.16 14.08
C ASP A 358 4.37 20.06 14.45
N GLN A 359 3.75 20.72 13.46
CA GLN A 359 2.58 21.56 13.69
C GLN A 359 1.27 20.76 13.66
N CYS A 360 1.10 19.88 12.68
CA CYS A 360 -0.21 19.32 12.31
C CYS A 360 -0.33 17.80 12.48
N PHE A 361 0.77 17.05 12.63
CA PHE A 361 0.75 15.57 12.61
C PHE A 361 1.80 14.96 13.57
N VAL A 362 1.94 15.55 14.76
CA VAL A 362 3.08 15.39 15.67
C VAL A 362 3.44 13.91 15.87
N SER A 363 4.73 13.58 15.80
CA SER A 363 5.28 12.21 15.94
C SER A 363 5.01 11.25 14.77
N THR A 364 4.36 11.67 13.70
CA THR A 364 4.28 10.85 12.48
C THR A 364 5.67 10.72 11.85
N PRO A 365 6.17 9.52 11.54
CA PRO A 365 7.46 9.37 10.88
C PRO A 365 7.48 10.08 9.52
N THR A 366 8.44 10.98 9.30
CA THR A 366 8.79 11.54 7.98
C THR A 366 10.31 11.52 7.81
N ARG A 367 10.82 10.57 7.02
CA ARG A 367 12.27 10.29 7.00
C ARG A 367 13.06 11.09 5.98
N ILE A 368 12.39 11.60 4.95
CA ILE A 368 13.07 12.27 3.82
C ILE A 368 12.63 13.72 3.62
N GLY A 369 11.84 14.30 4.53
CA GLY A 369 11.27 15.63 4.36
C GLY A 369 10.37 15.71 3.12
N GLY A 370 10.05 16.94 2.68
CA GLY A 370 9.29 17.18 1.45
C GLY A 370 8.46 18.46 1.50
N ILE A 371 7.22 18.38 1.00
CA ILE A 371 6.37 19.56 0.76
C ILE A 371 6.17 20.41 2.03
N SER A 372 6.04 21.72 1.84
CA SER A 372 5.81 22.72 2.88
C SER A 372 4.38 23.29 2.83
N PHE A 373 4.03 24.17 3.78
CA PHE A 373 2.79 24.95 3.73
C PHE A 373 2.66 25.74 2.42
N ALA A 374 3.73 26.39 1.97
CA ALA A 374 3.73 27.17 0.72
C ALA A 374 3.38 26.31 -0.50
N LYS A 375 3.94 25.10 -0.60
CA LYS A 375 3.63 24.18 -1.70
C LYS A 375 2.17 23.70 -1.64
N LEU A 376 1.68 23.34 -0.46
CA LEU A 376 0.27 22.95 -0.28
C LEU A 376 -0.69 24.08 -0.64
N GLN A 377 -0.36 25.31 -0.25
CA GLN A 377 -1.14 26.50 -0.62
C GLN A 377 -1.17 26.70 -2.13
N SER A 378 -0.02 26.58 -2.80
CA SER A 378 0.08 26.70 -4.25
C SER A 378 -0.79 25.65 -4.97
N ASP A 379 -0.74 24.39 -4.55
CA ASP A 379 -1.55 23.32 -5.15
C ASP A 379 -3.06 23.54 -4.93
N MET A 380 -3.43 23.94 -3.72
CA MET A 380 -4.81 24.29 -3.34
C MET A 380 -5.35 25.44 -4.19
N LEU A 381 -4.58 26.53 -4.33
CA LEU A 381 -4.97 27.69 -5.12
C LEU A 381 -5.00 27.40 -6.62
N ALA A 382 -4.11 26.54 -7.13
CA ALA A 382 -4.14 26.13 -8.53
C ALA A 382 -5.43 25.36 -8.89
N ARG A 383 -5.88 24.46 -8.01
CA ARG A 383 -7.17 23.76 -8.18
C ARG A 383 -8.35 24.72 -8.10
N HIS A 384 -8.30 25.63 -7.14
CA HIS A 384 -9.34 26.64 -6.95
C HIS A 384 -9.45 27.58 -8.16
N ALA A 385 -8.34 28.14 -8.65
CA ALA A 385 -8.31 29.02 -9.83
C ALA A 385 -8.83 28.32 -11.09
N ARG A 386 -8.57 27.01 -11.22
CA ARG A 386 -9.11 26.21 -12.33
C ARG A 386 -10.62 26.00 -12.24
N ALA A 387 -11.16 25.91 -11.02
CA ALA A 387 -12.59 25.79 -10.79
C ALA A 387 -13.34 27.12 -10.98
N PHE A 388 -12.71 28.25 -10.64
CA PHE A 388 -13.29 29.58 -10.73
C PHE A 388 -12.48 30.48 -11.68
N PRO A 389 -12.54 30.24 -13.01
CA PRO A 389 -11.80 31.04 -13.98
C PRO A 389 -12.34 32.48 -14.03
N VAL A 390 -11.43 33.45 -14.16
CA VAL A 390 -11.75 34.89 -14.24
C VAL A 390 -12.45 35.24 -15.56
N GLU A 391 -12.11 34.54 -16.64
CA GLU A 391 -12.74 34.65 -17.96
C GLU A 391 -13.48 33.35 -18.27
N VAL A 392 -14.80 33.43 -18.43
CA VAL A 392 -15.64 32.31 -18.83
C VAL A 392 -15.91 32.45 -20.33
N GLU A 393 -15.32 31.59 -21.17
CA GLU A 393 -15.83 31.45 -22.53
C GLU A 393 -17.27 30.93 -22.44
N GLU A 394 -18.22 31.60 -23.11
CA GLU A 394 -19.68 31.37 -22.95
C GLU A 394 -20.15 29.92 -23.22
N ASP A 395 -19.27 29.04 -23.74
CA ASP A 395 -19.54 27.64 -24.08
C ASP A 395 -18.51 26.61 -23.52
N ALA A 396 -17.58 27.00 -22.64
CA ALA A 396 -16.56 26.08 -22.13
C ALA A 396 -17.08 25.18 -20.99
N GLU A 397 -17.33 23.90 -21.28
CA GLU A 397 -17.75 22.90 -20.28
C GLU A 397 -16.58 22.54 -19.34
N LEU A 398 -16.77 22.80 -18.03
CA LEU A 398 -15.82 22.46 -16.97
C LEU A 398 -15.63 20.94 -16.87
N THR A 399 -14.56 20.44 -17.49
CA THR A 399 -14.27 19.01 -17.58
C THR A 399 -13.25 18.57 -16.53
N LEU A 400 -13.61 17.60 -15.67
CA LEU A 400 -12.70 17.03 -14.69
C LEU A 400 -11.49 16.34 -15.35
N PRO A 401 -10.26 16.56 -14.84
CA PRO A 401 -9.08 15.92 -15.38
C PRO A 401 -9.15 14.39 -15.22
N HIS A 402 -8.44 13.69 -16.10
CA HIS A 402 -8.19 12.26 -15.98
C HIS A 402 -6.68 12.06 -16.02
N PRO A 403 -6.00 12.07 -14.85
CA PRO A 403 -4.55 12.03 -14.78
C PRO A 403 -3.96 10.64 -15.05
N GLY A 404 -4.72 9.56 -14.96
CA GLY A 404 -4.19 8.21 -15.19
C GLY A 404 -3.51 7.62 -13.95
N PHE A 405 -4.01 7.87 -12.75
CA PHE A 405 -3.46 7.33 -11.52
C PHE A 405 -3.51 5.80 -11.47
N TYR A 406 -4.61 5.19 -11.92
CA TYR A 406 -4.83 3.75 -11.79
C TYR A 406 -4.44 3.00 -13.06
N LYS A 407 -4.46 3.68 -14.21
CA LYS A 407 -4.05 3.14 -15.50
C LYS A 407 -3.37 4.23 -16.34
N PHE A 408 -2.28 3.82 -17.00
CA PHE A 408 -1.52 4.68 -17.89
C PHE A 408 -2.41 5.44 -18.89
N LYS A 409 -2.17 6.74 -18.98
CA LYS A 409 -2.70 7.65 -19.98
C LYS A 409 -1.54 8.43 -20.60
N LYS A 410 -1.58 8.63 -21.92
CA LYS A 410 -0.48 9.24 -22.69
C LYS A 410 -0.08 10.63 -22.16
N ASP A 411 -1.08 11.48 -21.90
CA ASP A 411 -0.89 12.86 -21.46
C ASP A 411 -1.21 13.01 -19.96
N GLY A 412 -0.98 11.93 -19.21
CA GLY A 412 -1.25 11.84 -17.78
C GLY A 412 0.01 11.72 -16.94
N GLU A 413 -0.17 11.23 -15.72
CA GLU A 413 0.91 10.89 -14.81
C GLU A 413 1.85 9.85 -15.41
N ALA A 414 3.14 9.96 -15.08
CA ALA A 414 4.12 8.98 -15.49
C ALA A 414 3.83 7.59 -14.88
N HIS A 415 4.20 6.55 -15.63
CA HIS A 415 4.21 5.17 -15.15
C HIS A 415 5.56 4.53 -15.45
N ALA A 416 6.12 3.83 -14.47
CA ALA A 416 7.39 3.14 -14.63
C ALA A 416 7.32 2.00 -15.67
N PHE A 417 6.13 1.44 -15.92
CA PHE A 417 5.89 0.52 -17.04
C PHE A 417 4.98 1.14 -18.10
N SER A 418 5.45 2.23 -18.71
CA SER A 418 4.80 2.87 -19.86
C SER A 418 4.87 1.99 -21.12
N PRO A 419 3.99 2.20 -22.12
CA PRO A 419 4.03 1.42 -23.36
C PRO A 419 5.39 1.42 -24.08
N PRO A 420 6.14 2.54 -24.19
CA PRO A 420 7.50 2.51 -24.74
C PRO A 420 8.46 1.60 -23.98
N VAL A 421 8.43 1.63 -22.65
CA VAL A 421 9.27 0.79 -21.78
C VAL A 421 8.92 -0.70 -21.96
N VAL A 422 7.62 -1.03 -21.96
CA VAL A 422 7.14 -2.40 -22.17
C VAL A 422 7.54 -2.93 -23.55
N GLN A 423 7.37 -2.13 -24.60
CA GLN A 423 7.76 -2.51 -25.96
C GLN A 423 9.26 -2.69 -26.10
N ALA A 424 10.07 -1.84 -25.48
CA ALA A 424 11.53 -1.96 -25.50
C ALA A 424 11.99 -3.24 -24.80
N LEU A 425 11.40 -3.57 -23.64
CA LEU A 425 11.70 -4.82 -22.94
C LEU A 425 11.29 -6.04 -23.79
N HIS A 426 10.10 -6.03 -24.40
CA HIS A 426 9.66 -7.11 -25.28
C HIS A 426 10.66 -7.33 -26.42
N ARG A 427 11.15 -6.27 -27.07
CA ARG A 427 12.17 -6.38 -28.13
C ARG A 427 13.46 -7.00 -27.61
N ALA A 428 13.91 -6.61 -26.42
CA ALA A 428 15.09 -7.20 -25.79
C ALA A 428 14.92 -8.70 -25.49
N ALA A 429 13.75 -9.08 -24.95
CA ALA A 429 13.43 -10.46 -24.62
C ALA A 429 13.14 -11.35 -25.84
N GLN A 430 12.63 -10.77 -26.94
CA GLN A 430 12.21 -11.49 -28.16
C GLN A 430 13.25 -11.45 -29.30
N ASN A 431 14.51 -11.14 -29.01
CA ASN A 431 15.58 -11.21 -30.01
C ASN A 431 15.72 -12.64 -30.59
N ALA A 432 16.24 -12.77 -31.82
CA ALA A 432 16.26 -14.05 -32.53
C ALA A 432 16.99 -15.16 -31.77
N GLN A 433 18.15 -14.87 -31.15
CA GLN A 433 18.91 -15.85 -30.37
C GLN A 433 18.10 -16.41 -29.19
N ALA A 434 17.27 -15.57 -28.57
CA ALA A 434 16.38 -16.02 -27.51
C ALA A 434 15.24 -16.90 -28.05
N VAL A 435 14.65 -16.54 -29.19
CA VAL A 435 13.51 -17.28 -29.75
C VAL A 435 13.91 -18.66 -30.29
N ASP A 436 15.15 -18.79 -30.79
CA ASP A 436 15.66 -19.99 -31.46
C ASP A 436 16.32 -21.02 -30.52
N GLY A 437 16.43 -20.72 -29.22
CA GLY A 437 16.96 -21.69 -28.23
C GLY A 437 18.49 -21.70 -28.08
N ALA A 438 19.22 -20.88 -28.83
CA ALA A 438 20.68 -20.86 -28.86
C ALA A 438 21.30 -20.04 -27.70
N ILE A 439 20.79 -20.21 -26.47
CA ILE A 439 21.28 -19.46 -25.30
C ILE A 439 22.32 -20.27 -24.52
N ASN A 440 23.56 -19.78 -24.53
CA ASN A 440 24.58 -20.12 -23.53
C ASN A 440 24.60 -19.02 -22.45
N ILE A 441 24.69 -19.43 -21.18
CA ILE A 441 24.69 -18.52 -20.01
C ILE A 441 25.84 -17.50 -20.11
N THR A 442 27.03 -17.94 -20.54
CA THR A 442 28.24 -17.12 -20.61
C THR A 442 28.26 -16.13 -21.78
N THR A 443 27.42 -16.32 -22.81
CA THR A 443 27.53 -15.59 -24.09
C THR A 443 26.48 -14.51 -24.21
N ILE A 444 26.90 -13.25 -24.27
CA ILE A 444 26.01 -12.11 -24.49
C ILE A 444 25.88 -11.81 -25.98
N SER A 445 24.63 -11.76 -26.46
CA SER A 445 24.29 -11.30 -27.82
C SER A 445 24.62 -9.81 -27.96
N GLU A 446 25.42 -9.41 -28.93
CA GLU A 446 25.69 -7.99 -29.18
C GLU A 446 24.39 -7.24 -29.57
N GLU A 447 23.63 -7.79 -30.52
CA GLU A 447 22.35 -7.22 -30.94
C GLU A 447 21.31 -7.21 -29.81
N GLY A 448 21.19 -8.34 -29.10
CA GLY A 448 20.27 -8.46 -27.98
C GLY A 448 20.62 -7.52 -26.83
N TYR A 449 21.90 -7.38 -26.50
CA TYR A 449 22.35 -6.46 -25.46
C TYR A 449 22.13 -5.00 -25.86
N ALA A 450 22.39 -4.62 -27.12
CA ALA A 450 22.07 -3.28 -27.61
C ALA A 450 20.57 -2.95 -27.55
N THR A 451 19.68 -3.93 -27.75
CA THR A 451 18.24 -3.74 -27.53
C THR A 451 17.88 -3.58 -26.06
N TYR A 452 18.55 -4.30 -25.16
CA TYR A 452 18.40 -4.14 -23.71
C TYR A 452 18.91 -2.77 -23.23
N GLN A 453 20.06 -2.30 -23.71
CA GLN A 453 20.59 -0.97 -23.36
C GLN A 453 19.59 0.13 -23.71
N ARG A 454 18.96 0.09 -24.88
CA ARG A 454 17.87 1.03 -25.23
C ARG A 454 16.68 0.95 -24.27
N TYR A 455 16.34 -0.24 -23.77
CA TYR A 455 15.34 -0.40 -22.71
C TYR A 455 15.80 0.23 -21.39
N ALA A 456 17.03 -0.06 -20.97
CA ALA A 456 17.61 0.47 -19.74
C ALA A 456 17.71 2.01 -19.79
N ASP A 457 18.07 2.60 -20.93
CA ASP A 457 18.11 4.04 -21.16
C ASP A 457 16.72 4.69 -20.99
N LEU A 458 15.67 4.04 -21.51
CA LEU A 458 14.29 4.52 -21.32
C LEU A 458 13.85 4.45 -19.84
N VAL A 459 14.33 3.46 -19.09
CA VAL A 459 14.01 3.33 -17.66
C VAL A 459 14.85 4.28 -16.80
N ASN A 460 16.12 4.43 -17.09
CA ASN A 460 17.07 5.22 -16.29
C ASN A 460 17.05 6.72 -16.66
N GLY A 461 16.67 7.07 -17.89
CA GLY A 461 16.58 8.44 -18.40
C GLY A 461 15.20 9.08 -18.27
N ARG A 462 14.24 8.41 -17.62
CA ARG A 462 12.91 8.97 -17.33
C ARG A 462 12.98 10.02 -16.21
N ILE A 463 11.91 10.78 -16.05
CA ILE A 463 11.76 11.68 -14.89
C ILE A 463 11.86 10.90 -13.56
N PRO A 464 12.42 11.49 -12.50
CA PRO A 464 12.46 10.85 -11.19
C PRO A 464 11.06 10.48 -10.70
N THR A 465 10.91 9.26 -10.18
CA THR A 465 9.64 8.72 -9.67
C THR A 465 9.76 8.11 -8.29
N GLU A 466 10.96 7.66 -7.92
CA GLU A 466 11.26 6.97 -6.68
C GLU A 466 12.56 7.54 -6.07
N PRO A 467 12.81 7.36 -4.76
CA PRO A 467 14.00 7.91 -4.11
C PRO A 467 15.32 7.54 -4.80
N ARG A 468 15.47 6.32 -5.33
CA ARG A 468 16.69 5.90 -6.06
C ARG A 468 16.95 6.66 -7.37
N ASP A 469 15.93 7.29 -7.95
CA ASP A 469 16.11 8.07 -9.18
C ASP A 469 16.88 9.39 -8.88
N LEU A 470 16.89 9.82 -7.61
CA LEU A 470 17.60 11.00 -7.10
C LEU A 470 18.99 10.68 -6.55
N LEU A 471 19.45 9.43 -6.68
CA LEU A 471 20.78 9.02 -6.29
C LEU A 471 21.67 8.86 -7.54
N GLU A 472 22.97 9.07 -7.35
CA GLU A 472 23.99 8.75 -8.33
C GLU A 472 25.17 8.03 -7.66
N PHE A 473 25.93 7.30 -8.48
CA PHE A 473 27.08 6.55 -8.01
C PHE A 473 28.29 7.46 -7.83
N VAL A 474 29.05 7.18 -6.77
CA VAL A 474 30.38 7.72 -6.53
C VAL A 474 31.38 6.58 -6.79
N PRO A 475 32.34 6.73 -7.71
CA PRO A 475 33.33 5.69 -7.96
C PRO A 475 34.14 5.34 -6.71
N ALA A 476 34.39 4.05 -6.49
CA ALA A 476 35.25 3.59 -5.41
C ALA A 476 36.74 3.74 -5.76
N GLY A 477 37.07 3.77 -7.05
CA GLY A 477 38.39 3.95 -7.60
C GLY A 477 38.35 4.12 -9.12
N GLU A 478 39.50 3.96 -9.77
CA GLU A 478 39.58 3.97 -11.23
C GLU A 478 38.81 2.78 -11.84
N PRO A 479 38.19 2.96 -13.03
CA PRO A 479 37.55 1.87 -13.74
C PRO A 479 38.50 0.69 -13.97
N ILE A 480 37.99 -0.53 -13.85
CA ILE A 480 38.74 -1.77 -14.06
C ILE A 480 38.31 -2.48 -15.36
N PRO A 481 39.16 -3.34 -15.94
CA PRO A 481 38.76 -4.21 -17.03
C PRO A 481 37.57 -5.12 -16.65
N LEU A 482 36.62 -5.31 -17.58
CA LEU A 482 35.41 -6.09 -17.35
C LEU A 482 35.69 -7.56 -17.01
N ASP A 483 36.79 -8.13 -17.52
CA ASP A 483 37.26 -9.48 -17.23
C ASP A 483 37.75 -9.66 -15.78
N GLU A 484 38.06 -8.57 -15.07
CA GLU A 484 38.37 -8.61 -13.63
C GLU A 484 37.12 -8.60 -12.74
N VAL A 485 35.94 -8.34 -13.30
CA VAL A 485 34.66 -8.40 -12.58
C VAL A 485 34.14 -9.83 -12.55
N GLU A 486 33.55 -10.23 -11.42
CA GLU A 486 32.94 -11.55 -11.20
C GLU A 486 32.09 -12.03 -12.39
N PRO A 487 32.07 -13.35 -12.65
CA PRO A 487 31.38 -13.90 -13.80
C PRO A 487 29.85 -13.70 -13.71
N ILE A 488 29.17 -13.69 -14.86
CA ILE A 488 27.72 -13.46 -14.97
C ILE A 488 26.92 -14.46 -14.11
N GLU A 489 27.37 -15.71 -14.06
CA GLU A 489 26.74 -16.79 -13.29
C GLU A 489 26.66 -16.47 -11.79
N ALA A 490 27.69 -15.79 -11.24
CA ALA A 490 27.74 -15.42 -9.83
C ALA A 490 26.70 -14.32 -9.51
N ILE A 491 26.47 -13.40 -10.45
CA ILE A 491 25.43 -12.38 -10.34
C ILE A 491 24.04 -13.00 -10.51
N LEU A 492 23.84 -13.86 -11.51
CA LEU A 492 22.56 -14.54 -11.76
C LEU A 492 22.12 -15.43 -10.59
N ALA A 493 23.06 -16.03 -9.86
CA ALA A 493 22.76 -16.82 -8.66
C ALA A 493 22.08 -15.99 -7.55
N ARG A 494 22.22 -14.66 -7.58
CA ARG A 494 21.58 -13.72 -6.65
C ARG A 494 20.18 -13.29 -7.11
N PHE A 495 19.74 -13.73 -8.29
CA PHE A 495 18.44 -13.38 -8.85
C PHE A 495 17.41 -14.45 -8.53
N SER A 496 16.23 -14.00 -8.11
CA SER A 496 15.06 -14.85 -8.05
C SER A 496 13.82 -14.21 -8.66
N THR A 497 12.90 -14.99 -9.21
CA THR A 497 11.58 -14.46 -9.53
C THR A 497 10.74 -14.34 -8.25
N ALA A 498 9.96 -13.27 -8.15
CA ALA A 498 9.12 -13.01 -6.98
C ALA A 498 7.98 -14.04 -6.89
N ALA A 499 7.46 -14.20 -5.68
CA ALA A 499 6.35 -15.10 -5.37
C ALA A 499 5.07 -14.71 -6.12
N MET A 500 4.75 -15.44 -7.19
CA MET A 500 3.55 -15.24 -8.01
C MET A 500 2.80 -16.57 -8.11
N SER A 501 1.63 -16.65 -7.47
CA SER A 501 0.97 -17.95 -7.30
C SER A 501 0.43 -18.53 -8.60
N HIS A 502 0.60 -19.85 -8.76
CA HIS A 502 -0.22 -20.62 -9.71
C HIS A 502 -1.71 -20.42 -9.37
N GLY A 503 -2.48 -19.98 -10.35
CA GLY A 503 -3.86 -19.48 -10.18
C GLY A 503 -3.94 -17.96 -10.40
N SER A 504 -3.03 -17.17 -9.84
CA SER A 504 -2.87 -15.77 -10.22
C SER A 504 -2.31 -15.68 -11.64
N THR A 505 -1.21 -16.39 -11.88
CA THR A 505 -0.64 -16.66 -13.20
C THR A 505 -1.10 -18.03 -13.73
N SER A 506 -1.05 -18.20 -15.04
CA SER A 506 -1.29 -19.47 -15.74
C SER A 506 -0.16 -20.46 -15.45
N SER A 507 -0.43 -21.76 -15.64
CA SER A 507 0.60 -22.80 -15.50
C SER A 507 1.76 -22.55 -16.47
N GLU A 508 1.47 -22.06 -17.68
CA GLU A 508 2.47 -21.82 -18.72
C GLU A 508 3.47 -20.75 -18.30
N SER A 509 2.99 -19.60 -17.82
CA SER A 509 3.85 -18.53 -17.27
C SER A 509 4.63 -19.02 -16.06
N HIS A 510 3.95 -19.66 -15.11
CA HIS A 510 4.60 -20.13 -13.87
C HIS A 510 5.72 -21.15 -14.13
N VAL A 511 5.51 -22.09 -15.05
CA VAL A 511 6.52 -23.09 -15.43
C VAL A 511 7.65 -22.45 -16.23
N THR A 512 7.35 -21.50 -17.10
CA THR A 512 8.34 -20.79 -17.92
C THR A 512 9.37 -20.07 -17.06
N LEU A 513 8.92 -19.33 -16.03
CA LEU A 513 9.82 -18.70 -15.04
C LEU A 513 10.68 -19.72 -14.30
N ALA A 514 10.11 -20.86 -13.89
CA ALA A 514 10.85 -21.88 -13.15
C ALA A 514 11.97 -22.48 -13.99
N ILE A 515 11.66 -22.89 -15.23
CA ILE A 515 12.64 -23.42 -16.18
C ILE A 515 13.75 -22.40 -16.42
N ALA A 516 13.38 -21.15 -16.72
CA ALA A 516 14.35 -20.09 -17.02
C ALA A 516 15.33 -19.87 -15.86
N MET A 517 14.82 -19.70 -14.63
CA MET A 517 15.67 -19.45 -13.47
C MET A 517 16.51 -20.66 -13.07
N ASN A 518 15.97 -21.87 -13.19
CA ASN A 518 16.73 -23.08 -12.91
C ASN A 518 17.90 -23.26 -13.88
N ARG A 519 17.69 -23.00 -15.17
CA ARG A 519 18.76 -23.03 -16.18
C ARG A 519 19.81 -21.95 -15.95
N LEU A 520 19.43 -20.76 -15.48
CA LEU A 520 20.37 -19.67 -15.16
C LEU A 520 21.18 -19.89 -13.87
N GLY A 521 20.82 -20.89 -13.05
CA GLY A 521 21.41 -21.07 -11.72
C GLY A 521 20.80 -20.19 -10.63
N GLY A 522 19.87 -19.29 -10.98
CA GLY A 522 19.05 -18.54 -10.04
C GLY A 522 17.90 -19.39 -9.45
N MET A 523 16.88 -18.70 -8.94
CA MET A 523 15.73 -19.35 -8.30
C MET A 523 14.38 -18.79 -8.79
N SER A 524 13.35 -19.63 -8.83
CA SER A 524 11.97 -19.17 -8.93
C SER A 524 11.21 -19.47 -7.64
N ASN A 525 10.14 -18.72 -7.41
CA ASN A 525 9.28 -18.86 -6.22
C ASN A 525 7.87 -19.32 -6.62
N SER A 526 7.35 -20.35 -5.95
CA SER A 526 6.02 -20.93 -6.24
C SER A 526 4.84 -19.98 -5.94
N GLY A 527 5.06 -18.96 -5.12
CA GLY A 527 3.97 -18.18 -4.52
C GLY A 527 3.05 -19.00 -3.61
N GLU A 528 1.99 -18.35 -3.15
CA GLU A 528 1.02 -18.86 -2.17
C GLU A 528 0.03 -19.90 -2.72
N GLY A 529 0.24 -20.41 -3.93
CA GLY A 529 -0.75 -21.20 -4.67
C GLY A 529 -0.61 -22.71 -4.57
N GLY A 530 0.41 -23.19 -3.84
CA GLY A 530 0.90 -24.57 -3.99
C GLY A 530 1.65 -24.79 -5.30
N GLU A 531 2.15 -26.00 -5.51
CA GLU A 531 2.80 -26.40 -6.76
C GLU A 531 2.46 -27.86 -7.05
N ASP A 532 2.28 -28.19 -8.33
CA ASP A 532 2.00 -29.57 -8.74
C ASP A 532 3.18 -30.50 -8.44
N ALA A 533 2.91 -31.63 -7.80
CA ALA A 533 3.93 -32.59 -7.39
C ALA A 533 4.71 -33.21 -8.56
N ASP A 534 4.12 -33.24 -9.76
CA ASP A 534 4.81 -33.74 -10.96
C ASP A 534 6.00 -32.86 -11.36
N ARG A 535 6.06 -31.61 -10.88
CA ARG A 535 7.16 -30.67 -11.15
C ARG A 535 8.37 -30.91 -10.25
N PHE A 536 8.22 -31.56 -9.09
CA PHE A 536 9.26 -31.61 -8.06
C PHE A 536 10.55 -32.32 -8.50
N LYS A 537 10.49 -33.14 -9.54
CA LYS A 537 11.58 -34.02 -9.98
C LYS A 537 12.30 -33.55 -11.25
N ASP A 538 11.95 -32.39 -11.80
CA ASP A 538 12.58 -31.86 -13.01
C ASP A 538 12.78 -30.33 -12.96
N GLU A 539 13.25 -29.76 -14.07
CA GLU A 539 13.58 -28.34 -14.18
C GLU A 539 12.38 -27.39 -14.03
N ARG A 540 11.14 -27.90 -13.94
CA ARG A 540 9.94 -27.10 -13.70
C ARG A 540 9.73 -26.82 -12.20
N ASN A 541 10.49 -27.45 -11.30
CA ASN A 541 10.40 -27.25 -9.86
C ASN A 541 10.79 -25.81 -9.47
N SER A 542 9.97 -25.11 -8.68
CA SER A 542 10.41 -23.83 -8.08
C SER A 542 11.33 -24.09 -6.88
N LYS A 543 12.56 -23.56 -6.91
CA LYS A 543 13.51 -23.74 -5.80
C LYS A 543 13.08 -23.06 -4.50
N ILE A 544 12.35 -21.95 -4.58
CA ILE A 544 11.74 -21.30 -3.42
C ILE A 544 10.28 -21.73 -3.33
N LYS A 545 9.87 -22.22 -2.16
CA LYS A 545 8.51 -22.63 -1.86
C LYS A 545 7.94 -21.72 -0.77
N GLN A 546 6.81 -21.09 -1.02
CA GLN A 546 6.20 -20.13 -0.11
C GLN A 546 5.23 -20.79 0.87
N VAL A 547 5.37 -20.45 2.14
CA VAL A 547 4.43 -20.76 3.23
C VAL A 547 3.72 -19.45 3.59
N ALA A 548 2.45 -19.33 3.18
CA ALA A 548 1.60 -18.16 3.42
C ALA A 548 0.40 -18.52 4.30
N SER A 549 -0.32 -17.53 4.82
CA SER A 549 -1.42 -17.69 5.80
C SER A 549 -2.45 -18.76 5.45
N GLY A 550 -2.87 -18.87 4.18
CA GLY A 550 -3.85 -19.87 3.74
C GLY A 550 -3.33 -21.31 3.65
N ARG A 551 -2.01 -21.54 3.77
CA ARG A 551 -1.33 -22.85 3.65
C ARG A 551 -1.73 -23.68 2.41
N PHE A 552 -2.18 -23.02 1.34
CA PHE A 552 -2.62 -23.72 0.14
C PHE A 552 -1.48 -24.54 -0.47
N GLY A 553 -1.72 -25.84 -0.67
CA GLY A 553 -0.77 -26.78 -1.26
C GLY A 553 0.50 -27.01 -0.44
N VAL A 554 0.55 -26.57 0.83
CA VAL A 554 1.68 -26.83 1.73
C VAL A 554 1.57 -28.26 2.25
N THR A 555 2.43 -29.13 1.72
CA THR A 555 2.50 -30.56 2.08
C THR A 555 3.95 -30.94 2.42
N PRO A 556 4.19 -32.08 3.12
CA PRO A 556 5.56 -32.52 3.39
C PRO A 556 6.42 -32.66 2.12
N ALA A 557 5.86 -33.21 1.03
CA ALA A 557 6.57 -33.35 -0.25
C ALA A 557 6.89 -31.98 -0.89
N TYR A 558 5.95 -31.03 -0.81
CA TYR A 558 6.16 -29.65 -1.25
C TYR A 558 7.32 -29.00 -0.49
N LEU A 559 7.32 -29.08 0.84
CA LEU A 559 8.37 -28.51 1.70
C LEU A 559 9.74 -29.18 1.46
N ALA A 560 9.77 -30.51 1.29
CA ALA A 560 10.99 -31.27 1.02
C ALA A 560 11.60 -31.00 -0.36
N SER A 561 10.81 -30.52 -1.33
CA SER A 561 11.28 -30.19 -2.69
C SER A 561 11.95 -28.81 -2.81
N ALA A 562 11.98 -28.04 -1.72
CA ALA A 562 12.49 -26.68 -1.69
C ALA A 562 14.00 -26.63 -1.41
N LEU A 563 14.68 -25.67 -2.04
CA LEU A 563 15.99 -25.19 -1.60
C LEU A 563 15.84 -24.05 -0.58
N GLU A 564 14.74 -23.31 -0.65
CA GLU A 564 14.39 -22.25 0.29
C GLU A 564 12.88 -22.27 0.59
N LEU A 565 12.53 -22.15 1.87
CA LEU A 565 11.17 -22.03 2.37
C LEU A 565 10.91 -20.58 2.77
N GLN A 566 10.02 -19.89 2.07
CA GLN A 566 9.70 -18.49 2.32
C GLN A 566 8.43 -18.34 3.14
N ILE A 567 8.55 -17.86 4.38
CA ILE A 567 7.42 -17.39 5.18
C ILE A 567 6.99 -16.02 4.64
N LYS A 568 5.75 -15.92 4.15
CA LYS A 568 5.20 -14.70 3.58
C LYS A 568 4.38 -13.93 4.63
N MET A 569 5.03 -13.03 5.37
CA MET A 569 4.30 -12.16 6.30
C MET A 569 3.45 -11.13 5.55
N ALA A 570 4.00 -10.51 4.52
CA ALA A 570 3.31 -9.48 3.75
C ALA A 570 3.77 -9.39 2.28
N GLN A 571 3.09 -8.56 1.50
CA GLN A 571 3.50 -8.17 0.14
C GLN A 571 3.21 -6.68 -0.11
N GLY A 572 4.06 -6.00 -0.87
CA GLY A 572 3.99 -4.54 -1.05
C GLY A 572 2.67 -3.98 -1.55
N ALA A 573 1.95 -4.72 -2.40
CA ALA A 573 0.67 -4.26 -2.95
C ALA A 573 -0.51 -4.27 -1.97
N LYS A 574 -0.40 -5.01 -0.86
CA LYS A 574 -1.44 -5.19 0.16
C LYS A 574 -0.87 -5.74 1.47
N PRO A 575 0.00 -4.99 2.14
CA PRO A 575 0.51 -5.40 3.43
C PRO A 575 -0.60 -5.32 4.49
N GLY A 576 -0.51 -6.18 5.51
CA GLY A 576 -1.56 -6.36 6.52
C GLY A 576 -2.81 -7.09 6.03
N GLU A 577 -2.79 -7.68 4.83
CA GLU A 577 -3.92 -8.41 4.23
C GLU A 577 -3.48 -9.76 3.64
N GLY A 578 -4.47 -10.65 3.45
CA GLY A 578 -4.28 -11.96 2.84
C GLY A 578 -4.19 -11.96 1.30
N GLY A 579 -3.67 -13.07 0.78
CA GLY A 579 -3.76 -13.43 -0.64
C GLY A 579 -5.21 -13.44 -1.14
N GLN A 580 -5.43 -13.07 -2.42
CA GLN A 580 -6.77 -13.04 -3.02
C GLN A 580 -6.72 -13.72 -4.38
N LEU A 581 -7.56 -14.73 -4.57
CA LEU A 581 -7.81 -15.35 -5.86
C LEU A 581 -9.32 -15.35 -6.14
N PRO A 582 -9.79 -14.59 -7.14
CA PRO A 582 -11.20 -14.57 -7.52
C PRO A 582 -11.72 -15.97 -7.87
N GLY A 583 -12.94 -16.31 -7.45
CA GLY A 583 -13.49 -17.66 -7.59
C GLY A 583 -13.58 -18.16 -9.04
N HIS A 584 -13.83 -17.25 -9.98
CA HIS A 584 -13.85 -17.55 -11.41
C HIS A 584 -12.47 -17.87 -12.01
N LYS A 585 -11.39 -17.79 -11.23
CA LYS A 585 -10.04 -18.31 -11.55
C LYS A 585 -9.74 -19.64 -10.86
N VAL A 586 -10.60 -20.12 -9.97
CA VAL A 586 -10.42 -21.40 -9.26
C VAL A 586 -11.06 -22.51 -10.09
N ASN A 587 -10.36 -22.95 -11.14
CA ASN A 587 -10.76 -24.12 -11.93
C ASN A 587 -10.41 -25.42 -11.18
N GLU A 588 -10.71 -26.58 -11.77
CA GLU A 588 -10.45 -27.90 -11.16
C GLU A 588 -8.96 -28.13 -10.84
N GLU A 589 -8.06 -27.69 -11.72
CA GLU A 589 -6.62 -27.80 -11.53
C GLU A 589 -6.17 -27.02 -10.28
N ILE A 590 -6.55 -25.75 -10.17
CA ILE A 590 -6.23 -24.90 -9.02
C ILE A 590 -6.87 -25.45 -7.75
N ALA A 591 -8.13 -25.88 -7.82
CA ALA A 591 -8.85 -26.45 -6.70
C ALA A 591 -8.16 -27.71 -6.15
N ARG A 592 -7.70 -28.61 -7.03
CA ARG A 592 -6.97 -29.82 -6.67
C ARG A 592 -5.65 -29.49 -5.97
N ILE A 593 -4.83 -28.62 -6.54
CA ILE A 593 -3.51 -28.25 -5.99
C ILE A 593 -3.66 -27.57 -4.64
N ARG A 594 -4.70 -26.74 -4.46
CA ARG A 594 -4.96 -26.00 -3.22
C ARG A 594 -5.81 -26.74 -2.20
N HIS A 595 -6.27 -27.96 -2.52
CA HIS A 595 -7.19 -28.76 -1.69
C HIS A 595 -8.46 -27.99 -1.31
N THR A 596 -9.10 -27.37 -2.31
CA THR A 596 -10.31 -26.53 -2.14
C THR A 596 -11.37 -26.87 -3.19
N VAL A 597 -12.46 -26.11 -3.22
CA VAL A 597 -13.62 -26.32 -4.09
C VAL A 597 -13.52 -25.43 -5.35
N PRO A 598 -13.74 -25.98 -6.56
CA PRO A 598 -13.80 -25.18 -7.79
C PRO A 598 -14.85 -24.06 -7.72
N GLY A 599 -14.53 -22.90 -8.30
CA GLY A 599 -15.42 -21.74 -8.37
C GLY A 599 -15.50 -20.87 -7.11
N VAL A 600 -14.98 -21.34 -5.97
CA VAL A 600 -15.01 -20.60 -4.70
C VAL A 600 -13.86 -19.60 -4.63
N ALA A 601 -14.15 -18.35 -4.27
CA ALA A 601 -13.12 -17.33 -4.08
C ALA A 601 -12.22 -17.67 -2.88
N LEU A 602 -10.91 -17.53 -3.06
CA LEU A 602 -9.94 -17.80 -2.00
C LEU A 602 -9.36 -16.47 -1.51
N ILE A 603 -9.92 -15.97 -0.42
CA ILE A 603 -9.35 -14.86 0.35
C ILE A 603 -8.62 -15.51 1.52
N SER A 604 -7.30 -15.44 1.55
CA SER A 604 -6.53 -15.99 2.67
C SER A 604 -6.77 -15.15 3.93
N PRO A 605 -6.66 -15.73 5.14
CA PRO A 605 -6.62 -14.94 6.36
C PRO A 605 -5.50 -13.88 6.26
N PRO A 606 -5.69 -12.65 6.78
CA PRO A 606 -4.60 -11.70 6.89
C PRO A 606 -3.42 -12.22 7.73
N PRO A 607 -3.64 -12.80 8.94
CA PRO A 607 -2.54 -13.32 9.73
C PRO A 607 -2.18 -14.75 9.35
N HIS A 608 -0.95 -15.14 9.67
CA HIS A 608 -0.63 -16.54 9.94
C HIS A 608 -1.21 -16.89 11.32
N HIS A 609 -2.12 -17.86 11.39
CA HIS A 609 -2.72 -18.27 12.69
C HIS A 609 -1.75 -18.98 13.63
N ASP A 610 -0.55 -19.28 13.17
CA ASP A 610 0.58 -19.82 13.92
C ASP A 610 1.72 -18.78 14.09
N ILE A 611 1.46 -17.50 13.83
CA ILE A 611 2.41 -16.39 14.08
C ILE A 611 1.66 -15.18 14.65
N TYR A 612 1.57 -15.09 15.98
CA TYR A 612 0.97 -13.95 16.68
C TYR A 612 2.00 -13.08 17.40
N SER A 613 3.27 -13.48 17.34
CA SER A 613 4.39 -12.83 17.99
C SER A 613 5.71 -13.23 17.31
N ILE A 614 6.82 -12.66 17.79
CA ILE A 614 8.16 -12.99 17.26
C ILE A 614 8.60 -14.41 17.64
N GLU A 615 8.22 -14.90 18.82
CA GLU A 615 8.49 -16.25 19.28
C GLU A 615 7.72 -17.29 18.46
N ASP A 616 6.50 -16.99 18.05
CA ASP A 616 5.74 -17.87 17.15
C ASP A 616 6.37 -17.95 15.76
N LEU A 617 6.89 -16.81 15.25
CA LEU A 617 7.67 -16.84 14.00
C LEU A 617 8.91 -17.72 14.15
N ALA A 618 9.64 -17.60 15.26
CA ALA A 618 10.80 -18.44 15.53
C ALA A 618 10.42 -19.93 15.59
N GLN A 619 9.25 -20.26 16.14
CA GLN A 619 8.71 -21.62 16.13
C GLN A 619 8.41 -22.11 14.70
N LEU A 620 7.78 -21.31 13.85
CA LEU A 620 7.57 -21.73 12.45
C LEU A 620 8.90 -21.89 11.70
N ILE A 621 9.89 -21.02 11.93
CA ILE A 621 11.23 -21.18 11.36
C ILE A 621 11.86 -22.51 11.83
N TYR A 622 11.72 -22.84 13.12
CA TYR A 622 12.14 -24.13 13.66
C TYR A 622 11.46 -25.29 12.93
N ASP A 623 10.13 -25.29 12.82
CA ASP A 623 9.35 -26.35 12.17
C ASP A 623 9.76 -26.56 10.70
N LEU A 624 9.98 -25.47 9.96
CA LEU A 624 10.42 -25.51 8.56
C LEU A 624 11.85 -26.06 8.41
N LYS A 625 12.75 -25.75 9.34
CA LYS A 625 14.10 -26.34 9.36
C LYS A 625 14.10 -27.80 9.82
N GLN A 626 13.14 -28.21 10.65
CA GLN A 626 12.98 -29.61 11.05
C GLN A 626 12.46 -30.48 9.90
N VAL A 627 11.47 -30.01 9.13
CA VAL A 627 10.93 -30.78 8.00
C VAL A 627 11.89 -30.85 6.82
N ASN A 628 12.70 -29.81 6.61
CA ASN A 628 13.73 -29.78 5.56
C ASN A 628 15.03 -29.14 6.08
N PRO A 629 15.96 -29.93 6.65
CA PRO A 629 17.20 -29.41 7.24
C PRO A 629 18.19 -28.86 6.21
N ASN A 630 17.94 -29.09 4.91
CA ASN A 630 18.79 -28.59 3.82
C ASN A 630 18.26 -27.28 3.22
N ALA A 631 17.03 -26.87 3.55
CA ALA A 631 16.46 -25.64 3.02
C ALA A 631 16.86 -24.42 3.87
N TYR A 632 17.13 -23.30 3.19
CA TYR A 632 17.15 -22.01 3.83
C TYR A 632 15.72 -21.59 4.21
N VAL A 633 15.56 -20.81 5.28
CA VAL A 633 14.28 -20.17 5.59
C VAL A 633 14.40 -18.67 5.32
N SER A 634 13.47 -18.13 4.53
CA SER A 634 13.36 -16.71 4.27
C SER A 634 12.08 -16.12 4.83
N VAL A 635 12.13 -14.88 5.30
CA VAL A 635 10.95 -14.15 5.78
C VAL A 635 10.74 -12.93 4.88
N LYS A 636 9.57 -12.85 4.26
CA LYS A 636 9.18 -11.74 3.39
C LYS A 636 8.41 -10.68 4.19
N LEU A 637 9.05 -9.54 4.39
CA LEU A 637 8.53 -8.34 5.03
C LEU A 637 8.25 -7.26 3.97
N VAL A 638 7.52 -6.21 4.36
CA VAL A 638 7.26 -5.05 3.50
C VAL A 638 7.81 -3.81 4.16
N ALA A 639 8.45 -2.95 3.37
CA ALA A 639 9.01 -1.71 3.86
C ALA A 639 7.92 -0.85 4.54
N THR A 640 8.19 -0.47 5.79
CA THR A 640 7.47 0.50 6.62
C THR A 640 8.40 0.96 7.75
N ALA A 641 8.19 2.14 8.33
CA ALA A 641 8.93 2.59 9.49
C ALA A 641 8.83 1.58 10.65
N GLY A 642 9.99 1.15 11.14
CA GLY A 642 10.14 0.13 12.18
C GLY A 642 10.53 -1.26 11.65
N VAL A 643 10.52 -1.48 10.34
CA VAL A 643 10.89 -2.77 9.72
C VAL A 643 12.29 -3.23 10.11
N GLY A 644 13.23 -2.31 10.37
CA GLY A 644 14.58 -2.69 10.81
C GLY A 644 14.58 -3.36 12.19
N THR A 645 13.68 -2.94 13.08
CA THR A 645 13.49 -3.57 14.40
C THR A 645 12.90 -4.96 14.26
N VAL A 646 11.89 -5.10 13.40
CA VAL A 646 11.29 -6.42 13.07
C VAL A 646 12.36 -7.35 12.50
N ALA A 647 13.16 -6.88 11.54
CA ALA A 647 14.23 -7.65 10.92
C ALA A 647 15.30 -8.13 11.93
N ALA A 648 15.62 -7.34 12.96
CA ALA A 648 16.50 -7.77 14.04
C ALA A 648 15.90 -8.95 14.84
N GLY A 649 14.59 -8.91 15.11
CA GLY A 649 13.86 -10.03 15.70
C GLY A 649 13.91 -11.27 14.80
N VAL A 650 13.60 -11.10 13.52
CA VAL A 650 13.63 -12.19 12.51
C VAL A 650 15.01 -12.85 12.41
N ALA A 651 16.09 -12.07 12.45
CA ALA A 651 17.46 -12.60 12.45
C ALA A 651 17.78 -13.39 13.73
N LYS A 652 17.25 -12.96 14.89
CA LYS A 652 17.34 -13.71 16.15
C LYS A 652 16.49 -14.97 16.16
N GLY A 653 15.37 -14.98 15.43
CA GLY A 653 14.52 -16.15 15.17
C GLY A 653 15.10 -17.15 14.17
N TYR A 654 16.40 -17.06 13.86
CA TYR A 654 17.15 -18.00 13.01
C TYR A 654 16.74 -18.03 11.53
N SER A 655 16.11 -16.97 11.00
CA SER A 655 15.92 -16.84 9.54
C SER A 655 17.29 -16.76 8.84
N ASP A 656 17.40 -17.33 7.63
CA ASP A 656 18.60 -17.23 6.80
C ASP A 656 18.57 -16.03 5.86
N VAL A 657 17.37 -15.63 5.43
CA VAL A 657 17.16 -14.52 4.48
C VAL A 657 16.01 -13.64 4.96
N ILE A 658 16.18 -12.32 4.83
CA ILE A 658 15.11 -11.34 5.05
C ILE A 658 14.86 -10.62 3.74
N LEU A 659 13.66 -10.74 3.19
CA LEU A 659 13.24 -10.02 2.00
C LEU A 659 12.49 -8.75 2.41
N ILE A 660 12.98 -7.59 1.97
CA ILE A 660 12.28 -6.30 2.09
C ILE A 660 11.61 -5.96 0.75
N SER A 661 10.28 -5.95 0.75
CA SER A 661 9.47 -5.58 -0.41
C SER A 661 9.04 -4.12 -0.40
N GLY A 662 9.18 -3.42 -1.52
CA GLY A 662 8.64 -2.07 -1.71
C GLY A 662 7.14 -2.05 -2.01
N ASN A 663 6.47 -0.93 -1.72
CA ASN A 663 5.06 -0.67 -2.01
C ASN A 663 4.66 -0.85 -3.48
N ASN A 664 5.58 -0.57 -4.41
CA ASN A 664 5.40 -0.72 -5.85
C ASN A 664 5.45 -2.18 -6.35
N GLY A 665 5.48 -3.16 -5.44
CA GLY A 665 5.37 -4.59 -5.76
C GLY A 665 4.06 -4.94 -6.48
N GLY A 666 4.11 -5.92 -7.40
CA GLY A 666 2.94 -6.36 -8.18
C GLY A 666 1.95 -7.24 -7.42
N THR A 667 0.72 -7.36 -7.93
CA THR A 667 -0.30 -8.31 -7.44
C THR A 667 -1.25 -8.77 -8.55
N GLY A 668 -1.78 -9.98 -8.43
CA GLY A 668 -2.85 -10.47 -9.31
C GLY A 668 -4.23 -9.90 -8.99
N ALA A 669 -4.49 -9.62 -7.70
CA ALA A 669 -5.74 -9.06 -7.19
C ALA A 669 -5.51 -8.41 -5.82
N SER A 670 -5.94 -7.15 -5.67
CA SER A 670 -5.85 -6.40 -4.41
C SER A 670 -6.82 -5.22 -4.41
N PRO A 671 -7.33 -4.78 -3.26
CA PRO A 671 -8.01 -3.49 -3.16
C PRO A 671 -7.13 -2.37 -3.70
N LEU A 672 -7.71 -1.43 -4.46
CA LEU A 672 -6.97 -0.29 -5.01
C LEU A 672 -6.43 0.63 -3.92
N SER A 673 -7.16 0.77 -2.82
CA SER A 673 -6.74 1.55 -1.65
C SER A 673 -5.39 1.07 -1.11
N SER A 674 -5.18 -0.25 -1.03
CA SER A 674 -3.92 -0.84 -0.55
C SER A 674 -2.78 -0.70 -1.55
N ILE A 675 -3.04 -0.89 -2.85
CA ILE A 675 -2.01 -0.72 -3.90
C ILE A 675 -1.43 0.69 -3.86
N LYS A 676 -2.28 1.71 -3.65
CA LYS A 676 -1.87 3.12 -3.69
C LYS A 676 -1.36 3.67 -2.36
N ASN A 677 -1.83 3.13 -1.23
CA ASN A 677 -1.69 3.81 0.05
C ASN A 677 -1.08 2.98 1.18
N ALA A 678 -0.63 1.75 0.95
CA ALA A 678 -0.05 0.92 2.01
C ALA A 678 1.41 0.54 1.70
N GLY A 679 2.28 0.65 2.72
CA GLY A 679 3.72 0.48 2.56
C GLY A 679 4.42 1.65 1.86
N ILE A 680 5.75 1.58 1.81
CA ILE A 680 6.63 2.64 1.31
C ILE A 680 7.68 2.09 0.32
N PRO A 681 8.46 2.95 -0.35
CA PRO A 681 9.56 2.52 -1.20
C PRO A 681 10.58 1.62 -0.47
N TRP A 682 11.11 0.61 -1.17
CA TRP A 682 12.04 -0.35 -0.58
C TRP A 682 13.35 0.28 -0.16
N GLU A 683 13.77 1.40 -0.78
CA GLU A 683 15.00 2.11 -0.45
C GLU A 683 15.04 2.47 1.03
N LEU A 684 13.91 2.96 1.55
CA LEU A 684 13.76 3.38 2.94
C LEU A 684 13.74 2.18 3.90
N GLY A 685 13.01 1.11 3.56
CA GLY A 685 12.94 -0.08 4.41
C GLY A 685 14.25 -0.88 4.42
N LEU A 686 14.91 -0.99 3.27
CA LEU A 686 16.17 -1.69 3.10
C LEU A 686 17.29 -0.98 3.84
N ALA A 687 17.41 0.34 3.69
CA ALA A 687 18.41 1.13 4.42
C ALA A 687 18.22 1.04 5.93
N GLU A 688 16.97 1.14 6.43
CA GLU A 688 16.67 0.98 7.86
C GLU A 688 17.04 -0.42 8.37
N THR A 689 16.71 -1.45 7.60
CA THR A 689 17.04 -2.85 7.92
C THR A 689 18.55 -3.06 7.98
N GLN A 690 19.28 -2.59 6.97
CA GLN A 690 20.73 -2.64 6.92
C GLN A 690 21.35 -1.97 8.13
N GLN A 691 20.98 -0.72 8.40
CA GLN A 691 21.53 0.06 9.52
C GLN A 691 21.23 -0.61 10.86
N THR A 692 20.00 -1.08 11.08
CA THR A 692 19.60 -1.71 12.33
C THR A 692 20.34 -3.03 12.58
N LEU A 693 20.48 -3.89 11.55
CA LEU A 693 21.20 -5.15 11.68
C LEU A 693 22.70 -4.95 11.90
N VAL A 694 23.31 -3.94 11.29
CA VAL A 694 24.72 -3.57 11.51
C VAL A 694 24.90 -3.08 12.95
N LEU A 695 24.06 -2.15 13.42
CA LEU A 695 24.11 -1.61 14.78
C LEU A 695 23.98 -2.69 15.85
N ASN A 696 23.21 -3.75 15.59
CA ASN A 696 22.99 -4.85 16.53
C ASN A 696 23.96 -6.03 16.36
N GLY A 697 24.93 -5.96 15.44
CA GLY A 697 25.87 -7.06 15.17
C GLY A 697 25.19 -8.33 14.61
N LEU A 698 24.04 -8.17 13.94
CA LEU A 698 23.24 -9.26 13.39
C LEU A 698 23.39 -9.40 11.87
N ARG A 699 23.94 -8.40 11.18
CA ARG A 699 23.99 -8.35 9.70
C ARG A 699 24.71 -9.53 9.06
N SER A 700 25.72 -10.10 9.72
CA SER A 700 26.45 -11.27 9.21
C SER A 700 25.63 -12.57 9.21
N ARG A 701 24.52 -12.64 9.96
CA ARG A 701 23.70 -13.85 10.11
C ARG A 701 22.73 -14.08 8.97
N VAL A 702 22.28 -13.00 8.32
CA VAL A 702 21.20 -13.05 7.33
C VAL A 702 21.63 -12.48 6.00
N ARG A 703 21.12 -13.05 4.91
CA ARG A 703 21.13 -12.37 3.61
C ARG A 703 19.95 -11.41 3.54
N LEU A 704 20.16 -10.22 2.99
CA LEU A 704 19.09 -9.28 2.68
C LEU A 704 18.71 -9.44 1.21
N ARG A 705 17.44 -9.68 0.94
CA ARG A 705 16.87 -9.66 -0.41
C ARG A 705 16.00 -8.43 -0.56
N ALA A 706 15.96 -7.84 -1.74
CA ALA A 706 15.06 -6.72 -2.03
C ALA A 706 14.21 -7.01 -3.28
N ASP A 707 12.95 -6.55 -3.24
CA ASP A 707 12.07 -6.50 -4.41
C ASP A 707 11.21 -5.22 -4.40
N GLY A 708 10.53 -4.97 -5.51
CA GLY A 708 9.67 -3.79 -5.67
C GLY A 708 10.11 -2.92 -6.85
N GLY A 709 9.47 -3.12 -8.00
CA GLY A 709 9.71 -2.27 -9.16
C GLY A 709 11.13 -2.27 -9.73
N MET A 710 11.99 -3.25 -9.40
CA MET A 710 13.34 -3.40 -9.97
C MET A 710 13.29 -3.78 -11.45
N LYS A 711 14.07 -3.09 -12.27
CA LYS A 711 13.98 -3.13 -13.75
C LYS A 711 15.34 -3.22 -14.46
N THR A 712 16.40 -2.62 -13.90
CA THR A 712 17.71 -2.48 -14.56
C THR A 712 18.86 -2.85 -13.64
N GLY A 713 20.06 -3.10 -14.19
CA GLY A 713 21.28 -3.34 -13.43
C GLY A 713 21.62 -2.17 -12.50
N ARG A 714 21.29 -0.93 -12.89
CA ARG A 714 21.38 0.25 -12.00
C ARG A 714 20.58 0.07 -10.71
N ASP A 715 19.34 -0.39 -10.78
CA ASP A 715 18.50 -0.62 -9.59
C ASP A 715 19.17 -1.63 -8.63
N LEU A 716 19.80 -2.68 -9.18
CA LEU A 716 20.44 -3.75 -8.43
C LEU A 716 21.69 -3.27 -7.71
N VAL A 717 22.57 -2.54 -8.39
CA VAL A 717 23.78 -2.00 -7.77
C VAL A 717 23.43 -0.98 -6.68
N MET A 718 22.38 -0.17 -6.87
CA MET A 718 21.87 0.71 -5.82
C MET A 718 21.31 -0.05 -4.62
N ALA A 719 20.49 -1.08 -4.86
CA ALA A 719 20.00 -1.94 -3.80
C ALA A 719 21.15 -2.64 -3.06
N ALA A 720 22.20 -3.08 -3.76
CA ALA A 720 23.40 -3.64 -3.14
C ALA A 720 24.07 -2.64 -2.20
N MET A 721 24.34 -1.42 -2.67
CA MET A 721 24.94 -0.35 -1.86
C MET A 721 24.09 0.02 -0.63
N LEU A 722 22.77 -0.09 -0.73
CA LEU A 722 21.84 0.09 0.40
C LEU A 722 21.73 -1.15 1.32
N GLY A 723 22.31 -2.28 0.95
CA GLY A 723 22.51 -3.44 1.82
C GLY A 723 22.01 -4.78 1.29
N ALA A 724 21.39 -4.86 0.11
CA ALA A 724 20.88 -6.13 -0.43
C ALA A 724 22.01 -7.05 -0.93
N ASP A 725 21.94 -8.32 -0.55
CA ASP A 725 22.79 -9.40 -1.08
C ASP A 725 22.17 -10.05 -2.33
N GLU A 726 20.83 -10.03 -2.44
CA GLU A 726 20.02 -10.73 -3.44
C GLU A 726 18.84 -9.87 -3.97
N PHE A 727 18.33 -10.20 -5.15
CA PHE A 727 17.32 -9.40 -5.86
C PHE A 727 16.16 -10.24 -6.40
N SER A 728 14.94 -9.76 -6.23
CA SER A 728 13.72 -10.46 -6.62
C SER A 728 12.88 -9.69 -7.65
N PHE A 729 12.38 -10.40 -8.67
CA PHE A 729 11.71 -9.78 -9.82
C PHE A 729 10.33 -10.37 -10.08
N GLY A 730 9.29 -9.53 -9.98
CA GLY A 730 7.91 -9.89 -10.35
C GLY A 730 7.54 -9.35 -11.72
N THR A 731 7.09 -8.09 -11.76
CA THR A 731 6.54 -7.46 -12.98
C THR A 731 7.51 -7.48 -14.16
N ALA A 732 8.78 -7.13 -13.96
CA ALA A 732 9.75 -7.11 -15.06
C ALA A 732 9.93 -8.51 -15.70
N ALA A 733 9.94 -9.56 -14.89
CA ALA A 733 9.97 -10.94 -15.39
C ALA A 733 8.69 -11.30 -16.18
N LEU A 734 7.51 -10.90 -15.71
CA LEU A 734 6.26 -11.11 -16.46
C LEU A 734 6.23 -10.31 -17.77
N VAL A 735 6.79 -9.11 -17.81
CA VAL A 735 6.93 -8.34 -19.06
C VAL A 735 7.91 -9.04 -19.98
N ALA A 736 9.01 -9.61 -19.48
CA ALA A 736 9.92 -10.41 -20.29
C ALA A 736 9.24 -11.65 -20.90
N GLU A 737 8.24 -12.21 -20.22
CA GLU A 737 7.38 -13.29 -20.76
C GLU A 737 6.29 -12.82 -21.73
N GLY A 738 6.07 -11.51 -21.88
CA GLY A 738 5.10 -10.94 -22.83
C GLY A 738 3.94 -10.16 -22.22
N CYS A 739 3.98 -9.81 -20.92
CA CYS A 739 2.95 -9.00 -20.29
C CYS A 739 2.87 -7.59 -20.89
N ILE A 740 1.69 -7.21 -21.36
CA ILE A 740 1.43 -5.88 -21.96
C ILE A 740 0.87 -4.85 -20.96
N MET A 741 0.97 -5.10 -19.65
CA MET A 741 0.46 -4.20 -18.60
C MET A 741 -1.03 -3.84 -18.72
N ALA A 742 -1.87 -4.81 -19.12
CA ALA A 742 -3.32 -4.59 -19.29
C ALA A 742 -4.08 -4.30 -17.98
N ARG A 743 -3.49 -4.63 -16.81
CA ARG A 743 -4.08 -4.48 -15.46
C ARG A 743 -5.45 -5.16 -15.27
N ALA A 744 -5.67 -6.25 -15.99
CA ALA A 744 -6.91 -7.06 -15.93
C ALA A 744 -6.68 -8.44 -15.27
N CYS A 745 -5.64 -8.57 -14.45
CA CYS A 745 -5.19 -9.85 -13.90
C CYS A 745 -6.25 -10.52 -13.00
N HIS A 746 -7.01 -9.70 -12.28
CA HIS A 746 -8.09 -10.10 -11.39
C HIS A 746 -9.38 -10.51 -12.14
N ASN A 747 -9.53 -10.11 -13.41
CA ASN A 747 -10.74 -10.36 -14.20
C ASN A 747 -10.71 -11.68 -14.98
N ASN A 748 -9.61 -12.43 -14.90
CA ASN A 748 -9.39 -13.65 -15.68
C ASN A 748 -9.39 -13.43 -17.21
N THR A 749 -9.26 -12.18 -17.68
CA THR A 749 -9.33 -11.78 -19.09
C THR A 749 -7.98 -11.34 -19.64
N CYS A 750 -6.88 -11.87 -19.11
CA CYS A 750 -5.54 -11.54 -19.59
C CYS A 750 -5.42 -11.80 -21.11
N PRO A 751 -5.12 -10.79 -21.93
CA PRO A 751 -5.15 -10.91 -23.39
C PRO A 751 -4.01 -11.77 -23.96
N VAL A 752 -2.96 -12.00 -23.16
CA VAL A 752 -1.72 -12.68 -23.56
C VAL A 752 -1.47 -13.97 -22.76
N GLY A 753 -2.50 -14.54 -22.13
CA GLY A 753 -2.41 -15.85 -21.49
C GLY A 753 -1.57 -15.95 -20.20
N ILE A 754 -1.09 -14.83 -19.65
CA ILE A 754 -0.26 -14.81 -18.43
C ILE A 754 -1.11 -14.91 -17.16
N ALA A 755 -2.05 -13.99 -16.93
CA ALA A 755 -2.80 -13.89 -15.67
C ALA A 755 -4.24 -14.39 -15.81
N THR A 756 -4.42 -15.60 -16.36
CA THR A 756 -5.73 -16.19 -16.66
C THR A 756 -5.70 -17.71 -16.55
N GLN A 757 -6.82 -18.29 -16.13
CA GLN A 757 -7.06 -19.74 -16.10
C GLN A 757 -7.98 -20.22 -17.23
N ARG A 758 -8.39 -19.31 -18.12
CA ARG A 758 -9.21 -19.64 -19.29
C ARG A 758 -8.37 -20.29 -20.39
N GLY A 759 -8.77 -21.48 -20.84
CA GLY A 759 -8.04 -22.23 -21.88
C GLY A 759 -7.88 -21.44 -23.19
N ASP A 760 -8.91 -20.72 -23.63
CA ASP A 760 -8.89 -19.92 -24.86
C ASP A 760 -7.92 -18.73 -24.81
N LEU A 761 -7.64 -18.23 -23.61
CA LEU A 761 -6.68 -17.13 -23.41
C LEU A 761 -5.28 -17.66 -23.08
N ARG A 762 -5.16 -18.76 -22.33
CA ARG A 762 -3.88 -19.46 -22.08
C ARG A 762 -3.21 -19.91 -23.38
N ALA A 763 -3.99 -20.33 -24.37
CA ALA A 763 -3.50 -20.68 -25.71
C ALA A 763 -2.79 -19.51 -26.45
N LYS A 764 -2.92 -18.27 -25.96
CA LYS A 764 -2.25 -17.08 -26.51
C LYS A 764 -0.94 -16.74 -25.80
N PHE A 765 -0.51 -17.55 -24.82
CA PHE A 765 0.72 -17.30 -24.07
C PHE A 765 1.95 -17.31 -24.98
N PRO A 766 2.70 -16.20 -25.09
CA PRO A 766 3.80 -16.09 -26.04
C PRO A 766 5.17 -16.43 -25.43
N GLY A 767 5.25 -16.56 -24.10
CA GLY A 767 6.51 -16.64 -23.38
C GLY A 767 7.28 -17.93 -23.63
N LYS A 768 8.60 -17.82 -23.67
CA LYS A 768 9.54 -18.95 -23.68
C LYS A 768 10.58 -18.76 -22.57
N PRO A 769 11.11 -19.83 -21.95
CA PRO A 769 12.13 -19.70 -20.91
C PRO A 769 13.32 -18.86 -21.37
N GLU A 770 13.70 -19.00 -22.64
CA GLU A 770 14.82 -18.32 -23.25
C GLU A 770 14.66 -16.79 -23.29
N MET A 771 13.43 -16.29 -23.42
CA MET A 771 13.14 -14.84 -23.39
C MET A 771 13.45 -14.24 -22.02
N VAL A 772 13.06 -14.94 -20.97
CA VAL A 772 13.35 -14.57 -19.56
C VAL A 772 14.84 -14.70 -19.29
N MET A 773 15.46 -15.77 -19.78
CA MET A 773 16.91 -15.99 -19.67
C MET A 773 17.71 -14.88 -20.34
N ALA A 774 17.29 -14.42 -21.52
CA ALA A 774 17.95 -13.31 -22.21
C ALA A 774 17.90 -12.03 -21.39
N PHE A 775 16.72 -11.66 -20.88
CA PHE A 775 16.53 -10.46 -20.05
C PHE A 775 17.47 -10.44 -18.83
N PHE A 776 17.51 -11.52 -18.05
CA PHE A 776 18.36 -11.57 -16.85
C PHE A 776 19.85 -11.58 -17.16
N ARG A 777 20.28 -12.23 -18.25
CA ARG A 777 21.69 -12.20 -18.68
C ARG A 777 22.13 -10.79 -19.06
N TYR A 778 21.29 -10.05 -19.80
CA TYR A 778 21.58 -8.66 -20.15
C TYR A 778 21.64 -7.76 -18.92
N MET A 779 20.71 -7.94 -17.97
CA MET A 779 20.75 -7.23 -16.70
C MET A 779 22.00 -7.55 -15.88
N ALA A 780 22.42 -8.82 -15.80
CA ALA A 780 23.64 -9.21 -15.13
C ALA A 780 24.90 -8.63 -15.82
N GLN A 781 24.91 -8.55 -17.15
CA GLN A 781 25.97 -7.89 -17.90
C GLN A 781 26.04 -6.38 -17.60
N GLU A 782 24.90 -5.69 -17.52
CA GLU A 782 24.85 -4.27 -17.10
C GLU A 782 25.41 -4.09 -15.69
N VAL A 783 25.09 -5.00 -14.75
CA VAL A 783 25.68 -4.98 -13.40
C VAL A 783 27.20 -5.07 -13.48
N ARG A 784 27.77 -5.97 -14.30
CA ARG A 784 29.22 -6.08 -14.45
C ARG A 784 29.86 -4.81 -15.01
N GLU A 785 29.22 -4.18 -15.99
CA GLU A 785 29.68 -2.93 -16.58
C GLU A 785 29.65 -1.78 -15.57
N ILE A 786 28.59 -1.69 -14.75
CA ILE A 786 28.50 -0.69 -13.68
C ILE A 786 29.60 -0.93 -12.64
N LEU A 787 29.77 -2.17 -12.16
CA LEU A 787 30.83 -2.50 -11.19
C LEU A 787 32.23 -2.15 -11.73
N ALA A 788 32.51 -2.53 -12.98
CA ALA A 788 33.76 -2.19 -13.65
C ALA A 788 33.99 -0.67 -13.69
N SER A 789 32.96 0.10 -14.02
CA SER A 789 33.02 1.57 -14.09
C SER A 789 33.29 2.23 -12.74
N LEU A 790 32.91 1.57 -11.65
CA LEU A 790 33.10 2.05 -10.28
C LEU A 790 34.40 1.56 -9.63
N GLY A 791 35.17 0.71 -10.32
CA GLY A 791 36.39 0.10 -9.77
C GLY A 791 36.13 -1.06 -8.81
N LEU A 792 34.97 -1.73 -8.89
CA LEU A 792 34.56 -2.83 -8.02
C LEU A 792 34.63 -4.17 -8.76
N ARG A 793 35.18 -5.20 -8.12
CA ARG A 793 35.38 -6.53 -8.73
C ARG A 793 34.19 -7.46 -8.55
N SER A 794 33.28 -7.16 -7.62
CA SER A 794 32.10 -7.96 -7.33
C SER A 794 31.00 -7.13 -6.68
N LEU A 795 29.76 -7.61 -6.75
CA LEU A 795 28.62 -7.11 -5.98
C LEU A 795 28.92 -7.14 -4.48
N ASP A 796 29.64 -8.14 -4.00
CA ASP A 796 30.03 -8.23 -2.59
C ASP A 796 30.86 -7.02 -2.13
N GLU A 797 31.67 -6.42 -3.00
CA GLU A 797 32.40 -5.17 -2.72
C GLU A 797 31.48 -3.94 -2.70
N ALA A 798 30.29 -4.02 -3.31
CA ALA A 798 29.27 -2.98 -3.28
C ALA A 798 28.31 -3.11 -2.08
N VAL A 799 28.05 -4.32 -1.57
CA VAL A 799 27.02 -4.54 -0.53
C VAL A 799 27.26 -3.66 0.70
N GLY A 800 26.27 -2.82 1.03
CA GLY A 800 26.28 -1.94 2.20
C GLY A 800 27.19 -0.71 2.08
N ARG A 801 27.85 -0.51 0.92
CA ARG A 801 28.70 0.67 0.63
C ARG A 801 27.88 1.88 0.24
N ALA A 802 27.04 2.35 1.16
CA ALA A 802 26.23 3.56 0.96
C ALA A 802 27.08 4.84 0.80
N ASP A 803 28.38 4.79 1.13
CA ASP A 803 29.35 5.85 0.84
C ASP A 803 29.62 6.02 -0.66
N LEU A 804 29.31 5.01 -1.48
CA LEU A 804 29.39 5.06 -2.95
C LEU A 804 28.12 5.61 -3.61
N LEU A 805 27.22 6.19 -2.81
CA LEU A 805 26.01 6.86 -3.29
C LEU A 805 26.01 8.30 -2.77
N ARG A 806 25.54 9.21 -3.63
CA ARG A 806 25.19 10.58 -3.21
C ARG A 806 23.88 11.01 -3.86
N GLN A 807 23.19 11.93 -3.21
CA GLN A 807 22.03 12.58 -3.81
C GLN A 807 22.50 13.50 -4.94
N LYS A 808 21.87 13.41 -6.10
CA LYS A 808 22.10 14.30 -7.24
C LYS A 808 21.07 15.42 -7.26
N GLU A 809 21.42 16.53 -7.87
CA GLU A 809 20.46 17.58 -8.25
C GLU A 809 19.59 17.06 -9.40
N ALA A 810 18.28 17.25 -9.33
CA ALA A 810 17.34 16.62 -10.26
C ALA A 810 16.52 17.60 -11.10
N ASP A 811 16.81 18.91 -11.04
CA ASP A 811 16.09 19.99 -11.73
C ASP A 811 14.55 19.82 -11.66
N LEU A 812 14.07 19.36 -10.49
CA LEU A 812 12.69 18.96 -10.26
C LEU A 812 12.22 19.56 -8.93
N PRO A 813 11.20 20.45 -8.92
CA PRO A 813 10.79 21.14 -7.71
C PRO A 813 10.48 20.21 -6.53
N GLY A 814 9.88 19.05 -6.78
CA GLY A 814 9.58 18.06 -5.76
C GLY A 814 10.81 17.31 -5.22
N ALA A 815 11.85 17.15 -6.02
CA ALA A 815 13.07 16.46 -5.62
C ALA A 815 13.93 17.32 -4.69
N ASP A 816 14.00 18.62 -4.94
CA ASP A 816 14.81 19.57 -4.16
C ASP A 816 14.29 19.72 -2.72
N LEU A 817 13.04 19.32 -2.47
CA LEU A 817 12.43 19.29 -1.14
C LEU A 817 12.82 18.06 -0.31
N LEU A 818 13.47 17.06 -0.92
CA LEU A 818 13.82 15.80 -0.26
C LEU A 818 15.24 15.81 0.26
N ASN A 819 15.43 15.25 1.46
CA ASN A 819 16.72 14.96 2.06
C ASN A 819 16.93 13.44 2.14
N LEU A 820 17.77 12.89 1.27
CA LEU A 820 18.05 11.46 1.23
C LEU A 820 19.20 11.02 2.14
N SER A 821 19.82 11.93 2.91
CA SER A 821 20.92 11.56 3.82
C SER A 821 20.59 10.44 4.82
N PRO A 822 19.34 10.25 5.31
CA PRO A 822 19.03 9.12 6.20
C PRO A 822 19.14 7.74 5.52
N LEU A 823 18.95 7.65 4.21
CA LEU A 823 19.20 6.42 3.44
C LEU A 823 20.68 6.05 3.44
N LEU A 824 21.55 7.07 3.43
CA LEU A 824 23.00 6.92 3.30
C LEU A 824 23.72 6.72 4.64
N GLY A 825 22.97 6.64 5.74
CA GLY A 825 23.50 6.55 7.11
C GLY A 825 24.46 5.39 7.36
N ALA A 826 24.30 4.27 6.65
CA ALA A 826 25.18 3.11 6.74
C ALA A 826 26.65 3.42 6.40
N ALA A 827 26.91 4.46 5.60
CA ALA A 827 28.26 4.93 5.29
C ALA A 827 29.09 5.24 6.56
N LYS A 828 28.42 5.72 7.62
CA LYS A 828 29.05 6.06 8.90
C LYS A 828 29.34 4.82 9.78
N MET A 829 28.85 3.65 9.40
CA MET A 829 28.88 2.41 10.20
C MET A 829 29.87 1.37 9.66
N ILE A 830 30.60 1.67 8.58
CA ILE A 830 31.52 0.75 7.90
C ILE A 830 32.71 0.35 8.78
N ALA A 831 33.14 1.22 9.71
CA ALA A 831 34.28 0.96 10.57
C ALA A 831 33.93 0.01 11.72
N GLY A 832 34.28 -1.28 11.59
CA GLY A 832 34.33 -2.24 12.70
C GLY A 832 33.16 -3.23 12.78
N ASN A 833 32.12 -3.11 11.94
CA ASN A 833 30.98 -4.03 11.92
C ASN A 833 30.84 -4.75 10.57
N ALA A 834 30.28 -5.96 10.59
CA ALA A 834 29.94 -6.65 9.36
C ALA A 834 28.81 -5.92 8.63
N ILE A 835 29.03 -5.49 7.39
CA ILE A 835 28.05 -4.77 6.56
C ILE A 835 27.32 -5.68 5.55
N ARG A 836 27.71 -6.96 5.49
CA ARG A 836 27.14 -7.96 4.57
C ARG A 836 27.03 -9.33 5.25
N HIS A 837 26.39 -10.28 4.58
CA HIS A 837 26.27 -11.66 5.06
C HIS A 837 27.64 -12.32 5.25
N GLY A 838 27.77 -13.17 6.27
CA GLY A 838 29.03 -13.84 6.62
C GLY A 838 29.30 -15.14 5.86
N GLY A 839 28.45 -15.52 4.90
CA GLY A 839 28.60 -16.75 4.11
C GLY A 839 28.15 -18.05 4.81
N GLN A 840 27.69 -17.98 6.05
CA GLN A 840 27.18 -19.13 6.82
C GLN A 840 25.66 -19.07 7.03
N ALA A 841 25.01 -20.23 7.05
CA ALA A 841 23.60 -20.34 7.40
C ALA A 841 23.34 -19.98 8.87
N ASN A 842 22.18 -19.41 9.17
CA ASN A 842 21.77 -19.05 10.52
C ASN A 842 21.18 -20.29 11.20
N LYS A 843 22.05 -21.19 11.66
CA LYS A 843 21.65 -22.49 12.19
C LYS A 843 20.88 -22.37 13.51
N LEU A 844 19.95 -23.29 13.71
CA LEU A 844 19.35 -23.51 15.02
C LEU A 844 20.43 -23.93 16.03
N PRO A 845 20.23 -23.67 17.34
CA PRO A 845 21.06 -24.23 18.38
C PRO A 845 21.14 -25.76 18.26
N ALA A 846 22.32 -26.33 18.55
CA ALA A 846 22.49 -27.77 18.57
C ALA A 846 21.84 -28.33 19.84
N GLU A 847 20.74 -29.08 19.68
CA GLU A 847 20.04 -29.78 20.75
C GLU A 847 19.70 -31.19 20.25
N ASP A 848 19.90 -32.21 21.10
CA ASP A 848 19.47 -33.57 20.79
C ASP A 848 17.94 -33.61 20.75
N SER A 849 17.36 -33.73 19.56
CA SER A 849 15.91 -33.75 19.40
C SER A 849 15.36 -35.18 19.50
N LEU A 850 14.11 -35.32 19.93
CA LEU A 850 13.40 -36.60 19.86
C LEU A 850 13.36 -37.16 18.43
N ASN A 851 13.32 -36.28 17.42
CA ASN A 851 13.35 -36.67 16.01
C ASN A 851 14.67 -37.35 15.62
N ASP A 852 15.81 -36.87 16.13
CA ASP A 852 17.12 -37.48 15.86
C ASP A 852 17.18 -38.91 16.40
N GLN A 853 16.68 -39.12 17.62
CA GLN A 853 16.56 -40.44 18.22
C GLN A 853 15.62 -41.34 17.41
N ILE A 854 14.45 -40.84 16.99
CA ILE A 854 13.51 -41.59 16.16
C ILE A 854 14.13 -41.97 14.81
N ILE A 855 14.85 -41.06 14.15
CA ILE A 855 15.53 -41.35 12.87
C ILE A 855 16.58 -42.43 13.07
N GLN A 856 17.34 -42.38 14.17
CA GLN A 856 18.32 -43.40 14.50
C GLN A 856 17.67 -44.76 14.74
N ASP A 857 16.60 -44.82 15.52
CA ASP A 857 15.87 -46.05 15.84
C ASP A 857 15.16 -46.66 14.62
N THR A 858 14.73 -45.82 13.67
CA THR A 858 14.00 -46.24 12.46
C THR A 858 14.88 -46.40 11.22
N LYS A 859 16.20 -46.20 11.32
CA LYS A 859 17.15 -46.29 10.20
C LYS A 859 17.04 -47.60 9.41
N GLY A 860 16.77 -48.71 10.09
CA GLY A 860 16.57 -50.02 9.44
C GLY A 860 15.34 -50.07 8.54
N ALA A 861 14.24 -49.42 8.93
CA ALA A 861 13.00 -49.36 8.14
C ALA A 861 13.14 -48.40 6.93
N LEU A 862 13.82 -47.26 7.12
CA LEU A 862 14.09 -46.31 6.04
C LEU A 862 14.98 -46.90 4.95
N SER A 863 16.00 -47.68 5.33
CA SER A 863 16.94 -48.29 4.37
C SER A 863 16.33 -49.43 3.54
N ALA A 864 15.16 -49.95 3.94
CA ALA A 864 14.48 -51.05 3.27
C ALA A 864 13.45 -50.60 2.20
N ARG A 865 13.15 -49.30 2.15
CA ARG A 865 12.32 -48.65 1.12
C ARG A 865 13.19 -48.07 0.02
#